data_AF-A0A1W1HX69-F1
#
_entry.id   AF-A0A1W1HX69-F1
#
_cell.length_a   1.000
_cell.length_b   1.000
_cell.length_c   1.000
_cell.angle_alpha   90.00
_cell.angle_beta   90.00
_cell.angle_gamma   90.00
#
_symmetry.space_group_name_H-M   'P 1'
#
loop_
_entity.id
_entity.type
_entity.pdbx_description
1 polymer ?
#
loop_
_entity_poly.entity_id
_entity_poly.type
_entity_poly.pdbx_seq_one_letter_code
_entity_poly.pdbx_strand_id
1 'polypeptide(L)'
;MSRTTTISSNSPLRPAEPRGVLEKEAAQFLTGLPVLPFSHDDITAGSESELQAAVCGISEDVDLARTIQSSNYLHNIRERTAAGESPRIVIRQLQEFLASPDATVWENSWVRFPRRLLNRTADQLFEGDLAADKRHAKGPLRADAHRYLLTEQGEEWVRLPISYLLKLTLAQVIEEIERDAPLLAIEGRRLLNHFLNDNSSPETFSFYVSPMDRAQGMGTGIARETAVRFLFTHLLALYANRQFGLQESGQQVLVYASPHPPLRQRRLNGLVSDAFYRELFMNPCLSGWERGEEKSQYMGLCHEVLSRSQLNAVVRLKDAGIITRNLVVLPSTSNISLANNGTHLSLGSRILTQALQSGGNAFSAVHEKVVGDLVIKIVEHFLPLFAGTYSAAPYRMNFRDFHPETALGFLPHELDFTHLRMLWRRWKKKAGLSVFGRSITPVGPLWVDRALSALFHLRGDFLPDFRLIDYLVSLLSTDQSPALNGIQGNDLRLKRDLGQLGVFDERMSLYLFYKLREESVMGFSGFEGRQHSLFSNHLDDFADAASLQALVTALAFRYIAAGSVTHDDIPDDPFTESERRQCIFASAIGVGTVNVREGGPNRFLARILSRTQKTRVSRRYAGNLRVRVDDYRLALLATLEEDGAELIEAFQFSGHLGRLRQRLLEPESHSTAGKLTRGIVDSIGAENPMQLSGEEFAQAAEAYYRRQLRTQYVREGLGCVREDLQAIDGGESGCDRRYRGIATAVIGPRSAADVLAETEQELLSETADIPALRRCLALCLLTITRAGAASLSRGGRSLAS
;
A
#
# COMPACT_ATOMS: atom_id res chain seq x y z
N MET A 1 -8.74 -7.13 -4.10
CA MET A 1 -9.91 -7.45 -3.22
C MET A 1 -9.89 -8.87 -2.63
N SER A 2 -9.68 -8.97 -1.31
CA SER A 2 -9.72 -10.24 -0.58
C SER A 2 -11.16 -10.76 -0.45
N ARG A 3 -11.64 -11.51 -1.44
CA ARG A 3 -12.70 -12.50 -1.19
C ARG A 3 -12.12 -13.49 -0.18
N THR A 4 -12.69 -13.49 1.03
CA THR A 4 -12.32 -14.44 2.07
C THR A 4 -12.31 -15.84 1.46
N THR A 5 -11.24 -16.59 1.71
CA THR A 5 -11.04 -17.96 1.25
C THR A 5 -12.09 -18.88 1.88
N THR A 6 -13.31 -18.86 1.37
CA THR A 6 -14.17 -20.04 1.41
C THR A 6 -13.72 -20.92 0.25
N ILE A 7 -12.64 -21.66 0.47
CA ILE A 7 -12.29 -22.79 -0.38
C ILE A 7 -13.48 -23.75 -0.28
N SER A 8 -14.20 -23.93 -1.39
CA SER A 8 -15.13 -25.04 -1.55
C SER A 8 -14.35 -26.33 -1.30
N SER A 9 -14.72 -27.08 -0.28
CA SER A 9 -14.07 -28.32 0.17
C SER A 9 -14.23 -29.50 -0.81
N ASN A 10 -14.66 -29.28 -2.05
CA ASN A 10 -15.22 -30.31 -2.92
C ASN A 10 -14.49 -30.46 -4.27
N SER A 11 -13.15 -30.40 -4.27
CA SER A 11 -12.36 -30.96 -5.38
C SER A 11 -11.79 -32.32 -4.95
N PRO A 12 -11.99 -33.40 -5.73
CA PRO A 12 -11.48 -34.72 -5.37
C PRO A 12 -9.96 -34.68 -5.27
N LEU A 13 -9.44 -34.96 -4.08
CA LEU A 13 -8.01 -35.11 -3.81
C LEU A 13 -7.47 -36.25 -4.67
N ARG A 14 -6.75 -35.93 -5.76
CA ARG A 14 -5.80 -36.89 -6.34
C ARG A 14 -4.84 -37.33 -5.23
N PRO A 15 -4.33 -38.58 -5.25
CA PRO A 15 -3.22 -38.95 -4.37
C PRO A 15 -2.12 -37.91 -4.52
N ALA A 16 -1.57 -37.43 -3.40
CA ALA A 16 -0.61 -36.32 -3.40
C ALA A 16 0.62 -36.72 -4.21
N GLU A 17 0.68 -36.26 -5.46
CA GLU A 17 1.84 -36.45 -6.33
C GLU A 17 3.06 -35.79 -5.66
N PRO A 18 4.24 -36.42 -5.69
CA PRO A 18 5.43 -35.83 -5.12
C PRO A 18 5.72 -34.47 -5.77
N ARG A 19 6.05 -33.45 -4.96
CA ARG A 19 6.32 -32.07 -5.45
C ARG A 19 7.29 -32.03 -6.64
N GLY A 20 8.34 -32.83 -6.61
CA GLY A 20 9.34 -32.87 -7.70
C GLY A 20 8.78 -33.36 -9.04
N VAL A 21 7.70 -34.17 -9.04
CA VAL A 21 6.99 -34.57 -10.26
C VAL A 21 6.20 -33.38 -10.81
N LEU A 22 5.38 -32.75 -9.95
CA LEU A 22 4.59 -31.56 -10.29
C LEU A 22 5.47 -30.40 -10.80
N GLU A 23 6.63 -30.21 -10.18
CA GLU A 23 7.60 -29.19 -10.58
C GLU A 23 8.16 -29.47 -11.99
N LYS A 24 8.46 -30.73 -12.30
CA LYS A 24 8.93 -31.13 -13.62
C LYS A 24 7.84 -31.00 -14.68
N GLU A 25 6.61 -31.40 -14.36
CA GLU A 25 5.45 -31.25 -15.25
C GLU A 25 5.17 -29.78 -15.55
N ALA A 26 5.20 -28.92 -14.52
CA ALA A 26 5.03 -27.48 -14.68
C ALA A 26 6.15 -26.88 -15.53
N ALA A 27 7.42 -27.23 -15.31
CA ALA A 27 8.53 -26.75 -16.14
C ALA A 27 8.41 -27.20 -17.61
N GLN A 28 7.96 -28.44 -17.84
CA GLN A 28 7.68 -28.95 -19.19
C GLN A 28 6.55 -28.19 -19.87
N PHE A 29 5.45 -27.93 -19.14
CA PHE A 29 4.36 -27.10 -19.62
C PHE A 29 4.86 -25.71 -20.04
N LEU A 30 5.62 -25.04 -19.15
CA LEU A 30 6.17 -23.71 -19.43
C LEU A 30 7.11 -23.69 -20.64
N THR A 31 7.94 -24.71 -20.80
CA THR A 31 8.85 -24.85 -21.96
C THR A 31 8.11 -25.14 -23.26
N GLY A 32 6.96 -25.82 -23.19
CA GLY A 32 6.13 -26.14 -24.34
C GLY A 32 5.27 -24.97 -24.83
N LEU A 33 5.21 -23.86 -24.11
CA LEU A 33 4.47 -22.67 -24.53
C LEU A 33 5.22 -21.93 -25.66
N PRO A 34 4.49 -21.36 -26.64
CA PRO A 34 5.13 -20.59 -27.72
C PRO A 34 5.80 -19.31 -27.20
N VAL A 35 5.29 -18.75 -26.10
CA VAL A 35 5.83 -17.59 -25.43
C VAL A 35 5.79 -17.82 -23.93
N LEU A 36 6.84 -17.40 -23.23
CA LEU A 36 6.92 -17.49 -21.77
C LEU A 36 5.82 -16.63 -21.11
N PRO A 37 5.18 -17.10 -20.03
CA PRO A 37 4.31 -16.26 -19.21
C PRO A 37 5.02 -15.00 -18.71
N PHE A 38 4.24 -13.93 -18.55
CA PHE A 38 4.72 -12.59 -18.20
C PHE A 38 5.68 -11.96 -19.22
N SER A 39 5.75 -12.50 -20.44
CA SER A 39 6.37 -11.81 -21.57
C SER A 39 5.59 -10.55 -21.96
N HIS A 40 6.19 -9.73 -22.84
CA HIS A 40 5.63 -8.44 -23.25
C HIS A 40 4.24 -8.52 -23.90
N ASP A 41 3.88 -9.62 -24.55
CA ASP A 41 2.56 -9.82 -25.16
C ASP A 41 1.54 -10.45 -24.19
N ASP A 42 2.02 -11.10 -23.12
CA ASP A 42 1.18 -11.80 -22.16
C ASP A 42 0.77 -10.93 -20.97
N ILE A 43 1.66 -10.04 -20.51
CA ILE A 43 1.54 -9.39 -19.22
C ILE A 43 0.53 -8.24 -19.18
N THR A 44 -0.22 -8.21 -18.09
CA THR A 44 -1.17 -7.16 -17.72
C THR A 44 -0.87 -6.62 -16.33
N ALA A 45 -1.34 -5.40 -16.05
CA ALA A 45 -1.09 -4.72 -14.79
C ALA A 45 -2.36 -4.07 -14.22
N GLY A 46 -2.48 -4.11 -12.90
CA GLY A 46 -3.46 -3.36 -12.13
C GLY A 46 -2.84 -2.91 -10.81
N SER A 47 -3.40 -1.90 -10.17
CA SER A 47 -2.88 -1.36 -8.91
C SER A 47 -3.99 -1.07 -7.92
N GLU A 48 -3.68 -1.21 -6.63
CA GLU A 48 -4.50 -0.75 -5.51
C GLU A 48 -3.70 0.38 -4.82
N SER A 49 -4.34 1.51 -4.53
CA SER A 49 -3.73 2.64 -3.83
C SER A 49 -4.48 2.90 -2.55
N GLU A 50 -3.78 2.71 -1.44
CA GLU A 50 -4.22 3.15 -0.12
C GLU A 50 -3.84 4.64 -0.01
N LEU A 51 -4.86 5.49 0.09
CA LEU A 51 -4.70 6.93 0.24
C LEU A 51 -4.84 7.32 1.71
N GLN A 52 -4.54 8.57 2.03
CA GLN A 52 -4.85 9.20 3.29
C GLN A 52 -5.95 10.25 3.09
N ALA A 53 -6.78 10.44 4.11
CA ALA A 53 -7.82 11.46 4.09
C ALA A 53 -7.86 12.26 5.38
N ALA A 54 -8.33 13.51 5.29
CA ALA A 54 -8.52 14.37 6.44
C ALA A 54 -9.70 15.33 6.22
N VAL A 55 -10.31 15.78 7.32
CA VAL A 55 -11.25 16.89 7.32
C VAL A 55 -10.58 18.07 8.01
N CYS A 56 -10.47 19.18 7.30
CA CYS A 56 -10.02 20.44 7.85
C CYS A 56 -11.22 21.22 8.41
N GLY A 57 -11.02 21.88 9.54
CA GLY A 57 -12.05 22.63 10.23
C GLY A 57 -11.73 22.81 11.71
N ILE A 58 -12.50 23.68 12.37
CA ILE A 58 -12.44 23.82 13.84
C ILE A 58 -13.09 22.62 14.53
N SER A 59 -12.75 22.41 15.80
CA SER A 59 -13.18 21.22 16.55
C SER A 59 -14.71 21.09 16.69
N GLU A 60 -15.42 22.21 16.63
CA GLU A 60 -16.87 22.33 16.77
C GLU A 60 -17.64 21.89 15.52
N ASP A 61 -16.99 21.94 14.35
CA ASP A 61 -17.58 21.64 13.05
C ASP A 61 -17.24 20.21 12.60
N VAL A 62 -16.07 19.72 12.99
CA VAL A 62 -15.52 18.44 12.52
C VAL A 62 -16.03 17.24 13.33
N ASP A 63 -16.43 16.19 12.61
CA ASP A 63 -17.07 15.00 13.20
C ASP A 63 -16.22 14.28 14.25
N LEU A 64 -14.93 14.03 13.99
CA LEU A 64 -14.07 13.28 14.90
C LEU A 64 -13.99 13.94 16.28
N ALA A 65 -13.78 15.25 16.31
CA ALA A 65 -13.70 16.03 17.54
C ALA A 65 -15.02 15.97 18.33
N ARG A 66 -16.15 16.23 17.64
CA ARG A 66 -17.48 16.17 18.26
C ARG A 66 -17.82 14.77 18.76
N THR A 67 -17.50 13.73 18.00
CA THR A 67 -17.73 12.33 18.37
C THR A 67 -16.97 11.98 19.65
N ILE A 68 -15.71 12.41 19.79
CA ILE A 68 -14.96 12.19 21.03
C ILE A 68 -15.60 12.98 22.19
N GLN A 69 -15.96 14.24 21.96
CA GLN A 69 -16.56 15.11 22.99
C GLN A 69 -17.89 14.60 23.53
N SER A 70 -18.75 14.06 22.66
CA SER A 70 -20.08 13.53 23.03
C SER A 70 -20.06 12.06 23.46
N SER A 71 -18.91 11.38 23.39
CA SER A 71 -18.81 9.95 23.68
C SER A 71 -19.05 9.62 25.16
N ASN A 72 -19.76 8.50 25.38
CA ASN A 72 -19.84 7.87 26.70
C ASN A 72 -18.45 7.48 27.22
N TYR A 73 -17.50 7.18 26.33
CA TYR A 73 -16.12 6.90 26.68
C TYR A 73 -15.49 8.08 27.45
N LEU A 74 -15.55 9.28 26.89
CA LEU A 74 -15.03 10.49 27.55
C LEU A 74 -15.77 10.80 28.84
N HIS A 75 -17.10 10.65 28.86
CA HIS A 75 -17.90 10.84 30.06
C HIS A 75 -17.47 9.90 31.19
N ASN A 76 -17.33 8.60 30.91
CA ASN A 76 -16.88 7.60 31.88
C ASN A 76 -15.47 7.88 32.41
N ILE A 77 -14.54 8.31 31.56
CA ILE A 77 -13.19 8.68 32.00
C ILE A 77 -13.23 9.89 32.94
N ARG A 78 -14.06 10.90 32.62
CA ARG A 78 -14.27 12.09 33.48
C ARG A 78 -14.77 11.69 34.86
N GLU A 79 -15.81 10.87 34.93
CA GLU A 79 -16.36 10.39 36.20
C GLU A 79 -15.33 9.58 37.01
N ARG A 80 -14.62 8.63 36.38
CA ARG A 80 -13.56 7.85 37.05
C ARG A 80 -12.43 8.70 37.58
N THR A 81 -12.05 9.75 36.84
CA THR A 81 -10.99 10.67 37.27
C THR A 81 -11.47 11.58 38.40
N ALA A 82 -12.73 12.01 38.39
CA ALA A 82 -13.34 12.76 39.49
C ALA A 82 -13.40 11.90 40.77
N ALA A 83 -13.70 10.60 40.64
CA ALA A 83 -13.67 9.62 41.71
C ALA A 83 -12.26 9.23 42.18
N GLY A 84 -11.20 9.66 41.49
CA GLY A 84 -9.80 9.36 41.83
C GLY A 84 -9.30 8.00 41.36
N GLU A 85 -10.06 7.28 40.55
CA GLU A 85 -9.73 5.94 40.04
C GLU A 85 -8.80 5.96 38.82
N SER A 86 -8.65 7.11 38.15
CA SER A 86 -7.83 7.27 36.95
C SER A 86 -6.86 8.47 37.06
N PRO A 87 -5.64 8.39 36.46
CA PRO A 87 -4.72 9.51 36.45
C PRO A 87 -5.28 10.75 35.73
N ARG A 88 -5.27 11.91 36.40
CA ARG A 88 -5.73 13.20 35.83
C ARG A 88 -5.02 13.61 34.55
N ILE A 89 -3.81 13.10 34.30
CA ILE A 89 -3.00 13.45 33.13
C ILE A 89 -3.65 13.03 31.81
N VAL A 90 -4.35 11.88 31.77
CA VAL A 90 -4.96 11.35 30.54
C VAL A 90 -6.08 12.27 30.07
N ILE A 91 -6.98 12.67 30.97
CA ILE A 91 -8.03 13.65 30.66
C ILE A 91 -7.43 14.97 30.20
N ARG A 92 -6.45 15.48 30.94
CA ARG A 92 -5.82 16.76 30.59
C ARG A 92 -5.23 16.71 29.19
N GLN A 93 -4.52 15.63 28.84
CA GLN A 93 -3.95 15.45 27.51
C GLN A 93 -5.00 15.29 26.41
N LEU A 94 -6.13 14.63 26.70
CA LEU A 94 -7.24 14.49 25.76
C LEU A 94 -7.99 15.82 25.56
N GLN A 95 -8.17 16.60 26.63
CA GLN A 95 -8.70 17.97 26.54
C GLN A 95 -7.75 18.89 25.78
N GLU A 96 -6.44 18.84 26.05
CA GLU A 96 -5.40 19.56 25.29
C GLU A 96 -5.42 19.15 23.81
N PHE A 97 -5.63 17.86 23.50
CA PHE A 97 -5.73 17.38 22.12
C PHE A 97 -6.92 17.99 21.38
N LEU A 98 -8.09 18.04 22.04
CA LEU A 98 -9.33 18.56 21.46
C LEU A 98 -9.37 20.09 21.38
N ALA A 99 -8.84 20.78 22.40
CA ALA A 99 -8.86 22.24 22.51
C ALA A 99 -7.63 22.93 21.88
N SER A 100 -6.76 22.17 21.22
CA SER A 100 -5.57 22.70 20.56
C SER A 100 -5.97 23.69 19.45
N PRO A 101 -5.66 25.00 19.57
CA PRO A 101 -6.08 26.00 18.58
C PRO A 101 -5.46 25.77 17.20
N ASP A 102 -4.29 25.11 17.14
CA ASP A 102 -3.63 24.74 15.89
C ASP A 102 -4.23 23.48 15.22
N ALA A 103 -5.21 22.82 15.85
CA ALA A 103 -5.84 21.60 15.35
C ALA A 103 -6.86 21.91 14.25
N THR A 104 -6.35 22.27 13.09
CA THR A 104 -7.16 22.57 11.90
C THR A 104 -7.33 21.38 10.97
N VAL A 105 -6.64 20.27 11.22
CA VAL A 105 -6.68 19.05 10.40
C VAL A 105 -6.98 17.85 11.29
N TRP A 106 -8.00 17.10 10.90
CA TRP A 106 -8.49 15.90 11.60
C TRP A 106 -8.44 14.71 10.66
N GLU A 107 -7.37 13.93 10.75
CA GLU A 107 -7.13 12.80 9.86
C GLU A 107 -8.13 11.66 10.10
N ASN A 108 -8.58 11.04 9.00
CA ASN A 108 -9.61 10.00 8.98
C ASN A 108 -10.94 10.38 9.68
N SER A 109 -11.19 11.67 9.91
CA SER A 109 -12.52 12.14 10.34
C SER A 109 -13.57 11.87 9.27
N TRP A 110 -14.80 11.65 9.72
CA TRP A 110 -15.96 11.57 8.83
C TRP A 110 -16.47 12.99 8.54
N VAL A 111 -17.36 13.10 7.56
CA VAL A 111 -18.06 14.33 7.22
C VAL A 111 -19.54 14.22 7.54
N ARG A 112 -20.18 15.36 7.73
CA ARG A 112 -21.63 15.45 7.96
C ARG A 112 -22.25 16.54 7.11
N PHE A 113 -23.42 16.28 6.51
CA PHE A 113 -24.17 17.27 5.74
C PHE A 113 -25.67 16.92 5.64
N PRO A 114 -26.56 17.88 5.33
CA PRO A 114 -27.99 17.63 5.16
C PRO A 114 -28.27 16.63 4.04
N ARG A 115 -29.09 15.60 4.30
CA ARG A 115 -29.40 14.56 3.30
C ARG A 115 -30.09 15.13 2.05
N ARG A 116 -30.87 16.22 2.20
CA ARG A 116 -31.55 16.91 1.09
C ARG A 116 -30.63 17.42 -0.02
N LEU A 117 -29.31 17.48 0.20
CA LEU A 117 -28.33 17.88 -0.80
C LEU A 117 -27.98 16.73 -1.77
N LEU A 118 -28.36 15.49 -1.46
CA LEU A 118 -28.23 14.37 -2.37
C LEU A 118 -29.27 14.47 -3.48
N ASN A 119 -28.84 14.26 -4.73
CA ASN A 119 -29.76 14.01 -5.82
C ASN A 119 -30.33 12.59 -5.74
N ARG A 120 -31.25 12.27 -6.65
CA ARG A 120 -31.99 11.01 -6.63
C ARG A 120 -31.06 9.80 -6.72
N THR A 121 -30.07 9.83 -7.59
CA THR A 121 -29.14 8.72 -7.84
C THR A 121 -28.22 8.49 -6.65
N ALA A 122 -27.68 9.56 -6.07
CA ALA A 122 -26.85 9.46 -4.88
C ALA A 122 -27.66 8.94 -3.67
N ASP A 123 -28.88 9.46 -3.47
CA ASP A 123 -29.75 9.03 -2.37
C ASP A 123 -30.16 7.56 -2.51
N GLN A 124 -30.55 7.12 -3.71
CA GLN A 124 -30.88 5.71 -3.99
C GLN A 124 -29.68 4.77 -3.78
N LEU A 125 -28.47 5.20 -4.16
CA LEU A 125 -27.26 4.43 -3.91
C LEU A 125 -27.01 4.29 -2.40
N PHE A 126 -27.17 5.37 -1.66
CA PHE A 126 -27.00 5.37 -0.21
C PHE A 126 -28.02 4.46 0.49
N GLU A 127 -29.29 4.54 0.14
CA GLU A 127 -30.32 3.64 0.66
C GLU A 127 -30.02 2.16 0.36
N GLY A 128 -29.59 1.86 -0.87
CA GLY A 128 -29.20 0.51 -1.26
C GLY A 128 -27.98 -0.01 -0.49
N ASP A 129 -26.99 0.84 -0.24
CA ASP A 129 -25.77 0.48 0.50
C ASP A 129 -26.02 0.30 2.02
N LEU A 130 -27.12 0.84 2.55
CA LEU A 130 -27.59 0.63 3.93
C LEU A 130 -28.33 -0.71 4.13
N ALA A 131 -28.60 -1.49 3.08
CA ALA A 131 -29.15 -2.84 3.23
C ALA A 131 -28.19 -3.76 3.99
N ALA A 132 -28.72 -4.66 4.83
CA ALA A 132 -27.92 -5.67 5.55
C ALA A 132 -27.29 -6.69 4.59
N ASP A 133 -28.01 -7.05 3.52
CA ASP A 133 -27.53 -7.84 2.39
C ASP A 133 -28.01 -7.19 1.09
N LYS A 134 -27.09 -6.63 0.32
CA LYS A 134 -27.40 -5.85 -0.89
C LYS A 134 -28.00 -6.70 -2.02
N ARG A 135 -27.87 -8.03 -1.96
CA ARG A 135 -28.56 -8.96 -2.85
C ARG A 135 -30.08 -8.97 -2.61
N HIS A 136 -30.52 -8.50 -1.44
CA HIS A 136 -31.91 -8.43 -1.03
C HIS A 136 -32.31 -6.97 -0.76
N ALA A 137 -32.56 -6.21 -1.82
CA ALA A 137 -32.86 -4.76 -1.74
C ALA A 137 -34.09 -4.41 -0.86
N LYS A 138 -35.02 -5.35 -0.65
CA LYS A 138 -36.19 -5.18 0.25
C LYS A 138 -35.98 -5.79 1.64
N GLY A 139 -34.76 -6.22 1.95
CA GLY A 139 -34.38 -6.76 3.25
C GLY A 139 -34.30 -5.66 4.32
N PRO A 140 -34.00 -6.05 5.57
CA PRO A 140 -33.78 -5.09 6.65
C PRO A 140 -32.54 -4.23 6.38
N LEU A 141 -32.50 -3.05 6.99
CA LEU A 141 -31.29 -2.25 7.08
C LEU A 141 -30.26 -2.96 7.97
N ARG A 142 -28.98 -2.63 7.75
CA ARG A 142 -27.88 -3.00 8.65
C ARG A 142 -28.13 -2.51 10.09
N ALA A 143 -27.64 -3.23 11.08
CA ALA A 143 -27.88 -2.91 12.50
C ALA A 143 -27.19 -1.61 12.93
N ASP A 144 -26.11 -1.22 12.25
CA ASP A 144 -25.34 -0.01 12.51
C ASP A 144 -25.76 1.20 11.65
N ALA A 145 -26.93 1.16 11.00
CA ALA A 145 -27.44 2.24 10.14
C ALA A 145 -27.52 3.61 10.86
N HIS A 146 -27.79 3.60 12.17
CA HIS A 146 -27.83 4.79 13.02
C HIS A 146 -26.48 5.55 13.10
N ARG A 147 -25.36 4.94 12.69
CA ARG A 147 -24.05 5.61 12.64
C ARG A 147 -23.92 6.60 11.47
N TYR A 148 -24.78 6.48 10.46
CA TYR A 148 -24.74 7.28 9.23
C TYR A 148 -25.90 8.26 9.09
N LEU A 149 -26.97 8.07 9.87
CA LEU A 149 -28.15 8.93 9.86
C LEU A 149 -28.23 9.66 11.18
N LEU A 150 -28.13 10.98 11.13
CA LEU A 150 -28.23 11.87 12.28
C LEU A 150 -29.45 12.77 12.12
N THR A 151 -29.96 13.28 13.25
CA THR A 151 -30.92 14.38 13.26
C THR A 151 -30.26 15.61 13.85
N GLU A 152 -30.01 16.64 13.03
CA GLU A 152 -29.51 17.94 13.49
C GLU A 152 -30.58 19.00 13.25
N GLN A 153 -30.96 19.72 14.31
CA GLN A 153 -31.97 20.79 14.26
C GLN A 153 -33.33 20.35 13.65
N GLY A 154 -33.69 19.07 13.80
CA GLY A 154 -34.92 18.50 13.24
C GLY A 154 -34.83 18.12 11.75
N GLU A 155 -33.68 18.30 11.11
CA GLU A 155 -33.38 17.86 9.75
C GLU A 155 -32.57 16.56 9.77
N GLU A 156 -32.78 15.68 8.79
CA GLU A 156 -31.98 14.46 8.62
C GLU A 156 -30.65 14.78 7.92
N TRP A 157 -29.55 14.34 8.53
CA TRP A 157 -28.19 14.53 8.07
C TRP A 157 -27.54 13.18 7.82
N VAL A 158 -26.67 13.13 6.81
CA VAL A 158 -25.80 11.97 6.57
C VAL A 158 -24.45 12.19 7.24
N ARG A 159 -23.90 11.13 7.83
CA ARG A 159 -22.58 11.08 8.47
C ARG A 159 -21.74 9.99 7.80
N LEU A 160 -20.72 10.37 7.04
CA LEU A 160 -20.05 9.46 6.12
C LEU A 160 -18.51 9.51 6.24
N PRO A 161 -17.82 8.35 6.20
CA PRO A 161 -16.37 8.35 5.99
C PRO A 161 -16.02 8.86 4.59
N ILE A 162 -14.88 9.52 4.46
CA ILE A 162 -14.43 10.14 3.18
C ILE A 162 -14.35 9.11 2.05
N SER A 163 -13.94 7.88 2.35
CA SER A 163 -13.87 6.80 1.37
C SER A 163 -15.23 6.45 0.75
N TYR A 164 -16.32 6.52 1.50
CA TYR A 164 -17.67 6.38 0.96
C TYR A 164 -18.18 7.67 0.30
N LEU A 165 -17.83 8.84 0.84
CA LEU A 165 -18.16 10.13 0.26
C LEU A 165 -17.75 10.21 -1.21
N LEU A 166 -16.54 9.75 -1.56
CA LEU A 166 -16.04 9.76 -2.93
C LEU A 166 -16.95 8.98 -3.90
N LYS A 167 -17.42 7.79 -3.49
CA LYS A 167 -18.38 7.00 -4.27
C LYS A 167 -19.71 7.72 -4.41
N LEU A 168 -20.21 8.29 -3.32
CA LEU A 168 -21.49 9.02 -3.30
C LEU A 168 -21.43 10.27 -4.19
N THR A 169 -20.31 10.98 -4.19
CA THR A 169 -20.07 12.12 -5.08
C THR A 169 -20.04 11.69 -6.53
N LEU A 170 -19.45 10.54 -6.86
CA LEU A 170 -19.51 10.03 -8.23
C LEU A 170 -20.95 9.74 -8.66
N ALA A 171 -21.78 9.17 -7.77
CA ALA A 171 -23.21 8.97 -8.04
C ALA A 171 -23.96 10.29 -8.28
N GLN A 172 -23.64 11.34 -7.52
CA GLN A 172 -24.16 12.69 -7.72
C GLN A 172 -23.82 13.19 -9.14
N VAL A 173 -22.56 13.08 -9.54
CA VAL A 173 -22.06 13.54 -10.84
C VAL A 173 -22.66 12.76 -12.01
N ILE A 174 -22.91 11.46 -11.85
CA ILE A 174 -23.49 10.59 -12.89
C ILE A 174 -24.85 11.12 -13.36
N GLU A 175 -25.75 11.46 -12.44
CA GLU A 175 -27.08 11.98 -12.79
C GLU A 175 -26.98 13.31 -13.55
N GLU A 176 -26.07 14.18 -13.12
CA GLU A 176 -25.86 15.51 -13.70
C GLU A 176 -25.35 15.47 -15.14
N ILE A 177 -24.60 14.43 -15.52
CA ILE A 177 -24.05 14.28 -16.87
C ILE A 177 -24.85 13.32 -17.75
N GLU A 178 -25.78 12.55 -17.19
CA GLU A 178 -26.48 11.48 -17.90
C GLU A 178 -27.29 11.99 -19.09
N ARG A 179 -27.90 13.17 -18.96
CA ARG A 179 -28.67 13.79 -20.04
C ARG A 179 -27.80 14.13 -21.26
N ASP A 180 -26.61 14.68 -21.01
CA ASP A 180 -25.73 15.20 -22.06
C ASP A 180 -24.81 14.11 -22.63
N ALA A 181 -24.38 13.16 -21.79
CA ALA A 181 -23.45 12.11 -22.15
C ALA A 181 -23.82 10.74 -21.52
N PRO A 182 -24.86 10.04 -22.03
CA PRO A 182 -25.31 8.76 -21.48
C PRO A 182 -24.22 7.67 -21.39
N LEU A 183 -23.28 7.65 -22.35
CA LEU A 183 -22.18 6.69 -22.34
C LEU A 183 -21.25 6.91 -21.13
N LEU A 184 -20.97 8.17 -20.77
CA LEU A 184 -20.14 8.49 -19.62
C LEU A 184 -20.85 8.15 -18.31
N ALA A 185 -22.18 8.29 -18.25
CA ALA A 185 -22.97 7.87 -17.09
C ALA A 185 -22.91 6.35 -16.88
N ILE A 186 -22.97 5.55 -17.95
CA ILE A 186 -22.80 4.08 -17.87
C ILE A 186 -21.42 3.72 -17.31
N GLU A 187 -20.37 4.35 -17.83
CA GLU A 187 -19.01 4.10 -17.34
C GLU A 187 -18.81 4.60 -15.91
N GLY A 188 -19.37 5.75 -15.55
CA GLY A 188 -19.38 6.24 -14.17
C GLY A 188 -20.02 5.23 -13.20
N ARG A 189 -21.15 4.61 -13.58
CA ARG A 189 -21.80 3.56 -12.78
C ARG A 189 -20.90 2.34 -12.58
N ARG A 190 -20.15 1.94 -13.62
CA ARG A 190 -19.14 0.87 -13.51
C ARG A 190 -18.04 1.24 -12.50
N LEU A 191 -17.57 2.49 -12.53
CA LEU A 191 -16.51 2.98 -11.66
C LEU A 191 -16.91 3.11 -10.18
N LEU A 192 -18.20 3.13 -9.82
CA LEU A 192 -18.65 3.16 -8.42
C LEU A 192 -18.05 2.00 -7.58
N ASN A 193 -17.81 0.85 -8.20
CA ASN A 193 -17.24 -0.33 -7.53
C ASN A 193 -15.73 -0.23 -7.28
N HIS A 194 -15.07 0.82 -7.81
CA HIS A 194 -13.63 1.05 -7.67
C HIS A 194 -13.26 1.87 -6.43
N PHE A 195 -14.25 2.37 -5.69
CA PHE A 195 -14.09 3.11 -4.45
C PHE A 195 -14.50 2.24 -3.26
N LEU A 196 -13.51 1.70 -2.55
CA LEU A 196 -13.69 0.80 -1.42
C LEU A 196 -13.77 1.55 -0.08
N ASN A 197 -14.42 0.92 0.90
CA ASN A 197 -14.69 1.50 2.22
C ASN A 197 -14.41 0.51 3.38
N ASP A 198 -13.47 -0.43 3.25
CA ASP A 198 -13.13 -1.35 4.34
C ASP A 198 -12.03 -0.86 5.27
N ASN A 199 -11.00 -0.22 4.75
CA ASN A 199 -9.93 0.32 5.58
C ASN A 199 -10.31 1.68 6.18
N SER A 200 -9.59 2.15 7.21
CA SER A 200 -9.79 3.48 7.81
C SER A 200 -9.66 4.60 6.78
N SER A 201 -8.65 4.49 5.92
CA SER A 201 -8.38 5.46 4.87
C SER A 201 -8.95 4.98 3.52
N PRO A 202 -9.17 5.89 2.54
CA PRO A 202 -9.72 5.50 1.24
C PRO A 202 -8.81 4.56 0.47
N GLU A 203 -9.41 3.49 -0.05
CA GLU A 203 -8.75 2.56 -0.94
C GLU A 203 -9.44 2.60 -2.31
N THR A 204 -8.63 2.71 -3.37
CA THR A 204 -9.10 2.63 -4.75
C THR A 204 -8.23 1.67 -5.53
N PHE A 205 -8.80 1.02 -6.53
CA PHE A 205 -8.06 0.14 -7.43
C PHE A 205 -8.34 0.47 -8.89
N SER A 206 -7.45 0.02 -9.77
CA SER A 206 -7.41 0.43 -11.17
C SER A 206 -8.77 0.39 -11.85
N PHE A 207 -9.12 1.49 -12.53
CA PHE A 207 -10.38 1.67 -13.27
C PHE A 207 -10.49 0.77 -14.50
N TYR A 208 -9.36 0.30 -15.01
CA TYR A 208 -9.24 -0.72 -16.03
C TYR A 208 -7.89 -1.44 -15.87
N VAL A 209 -7.80 -2.67 -16.37
CA VAL A 209 -6.54 -3.39 -16.42
C VAL A 209 -5.69 -2.81 -17.55
N SER A 210 -4.45 -2.42 -17.26
CA SER A 210 -3.54 -1.86 -18.26
C SER A 210 -2.73 -2.97 -18.93
N PRO A 211 -2.68 -3.05 -20.27
CA PRO A 211 -1.67 -3.87 -20.94
C PRO A 211 -0.30 -3.23 -20.71
N MET A 212 0.74 -4.05 -20.56
CA MET A 212 2.10 -3.52 -20.55
C MET A 212 2.60 -3.45 -22.00
N ASP A 213 2.84 -2.24 -22.51
CA ASP A 213 3.25 -2.00 -23.89
C ASP A 213 4.72 -1.60 -23.96
N ARG A 214 5.55 -2.44 -24.57
CA ARG A 214 6.99 -2.16 -24.72
C ARG A 214 7.26 -0.85 -25.48
N ALA A 215 6.43 -0.48 -26.45
CA ALA A 215 6.66 0.71 -27.28
C ALA A 215 6.51 2.02 -26.50
N GLN A 216 5.75 2.00 -25.40
CA GLN A 216 5.54 3.14 -24.51
C GLN A 216 6.30 2.99 -23.17
N GLY A 217 6.96 1.84 -22.96
CA GLY A 217 7.49 1.41 -21.67
C GLY A 217 6.49 0.53 -20.91
N MET A 218 6.97 -0.62 -20.42
CA MET A 218 6.12 -1.67 -19.82
C MET A 218 5.21 -1.17 -18.69
N GLY A 219 5.71 -0.29 -17.81
CA GLY A 219 4.97 0.25 -16.67
C GLY A 219 4.25 1.57 -16.93
N THR A 220 4.41 2.20 -18.10
CA THR A 220 3.86 3.54 -18.37
C THR A 220 2.34 3.54 -18.35
N GLY A 221 1.70 2.51 -18.91
CA GLY A 221 0.23 2.42 -18.95
C GLY A 221 -0.43 2.36 -17.57
N ILE A 222 0.14 1.59 -16.63
CA ILE A 222 -0.40 1.50 -15.25
C ILE A 222 -0.08 2.76 -14.44
N ALA A 223 1.06 3.41 -14.69
CA ALA A 223 1.40 4.69 -14.07
C ALA A 223 0.45 5.82 -14.51
N ARG A 224 0.14 5.91 -15.81
CA ARG A 224 -0.86 6.86 -16.34
C ARG A 224 -2.24 6.61 -15.72
N GLU A 225 -2.69 5.37 -15.68
CA GLU A 225 -3.97 5.00 -15.05
C GLU A 225 -4.01 5.46 -13.58
N THR A 226 -2.94 5.22 -12.83
CA THR A 226 -2.85 5.63 -11.42
C THR A 226 -2.86 7.14 -11.25
N ALA A 227 -2.14 7.89 -12.11
CA ALA A 227 -2.14 9.35 -12.09
C ALA A 227 -3.54 9.93 -12.40
N VAL A 228 -4.22 9.39 -13.42
CA VAL A 228 -5.59 9.80 -13.78
C VAL A 228 -6.59 9.42 -12.68
N ARG A 229 -6.46 8.24 -12.09
CA ARG A 229 -7.30 7.79 -10.96
C ARG A 229 -7.13 8.68 -9.73
N PHE A 230 -5.89 9.10 -9.43
CA PHE A 230 -5.64 10.06 -8.36
C PHE A 230 -6.26 11.43 -8.66
N LEU A 231 -6.08 11.97 -9.87
CA LEU A 231 -6.72 13.22 -10.29
C LEU A 231 -8.25 13.13 -10.17
N PHE A 232 -8.85 12.06 -10.67
CA PHE A 232 -10.29 11.85 -10.61
C PHE A 232 -10.80 11.84 -9.17
N THR A 233 -10.09 11.13 -8.28
CA THR A 233 -10.39 11.11 -6.84
C THR A 233 -10.28 12.50 -6.21
N HIS A 234 -9.26 13.27 -6.59
CA HIS A 234 -9.08 14.65 -6.12
C HIS A 234 -10.22 15.57 -6.56
N LEU A 235 -10.63 15.48 -7.83
CA LEU A 235 -11.76 16.27 -8.36
C LEU A 235 -13.09 15.93 -7.67
N LEU A 236 -13.32 14.65 -7.33
CA LEU A 236 -14.49 14.24 -6.54
C LEU A 236 -14.48 14.88 -5.16
N ALA A 237 -13.33 14.95 -4.48
CA ALA A 237 -13.21 15.62 -3.18
C ALA A 237 -13.50 17.13 -3.28
N LEU A 238 -12.96 17.81 -4.30
CA LEU A 238 -13.25 19.24 -4.54
C LEU A 238 -14.74 19.48 -4.82
N TYR A 239 -15.36 18.61 -5.61
CA TYR A 239 -16.78 18.70 -5.92
C TYR A 239 -17.63 18.46 -4.66
N ALA A 240 -17.30 17.44 -3.86
CA ALA A 240 -17.99 17.14 -2.59
C ALA A 240 -17.95 18.32 -1.61
N ASN A 241 -16.79 18.97 -1.50
CA ASN A 241 -16.58 20.12 -0.61
C ASN A 241 -17.57 21.26 -0.87
N ARG A 242 -17.97 21.46 -2.13
CA ARG A 242 -18.91 22.50 -2.55
C ARG A 242 -20.34 21.99 -2.63
N GLN A 243 -20.57 20.91 -3.37
CA GLN A 243 -21.92 20.42 -3.68
C GLN A 243 -22.70 19.99 -2.44
N PHE A 244 -22.02 19.42 -1.45
CA PHE A 244 -22.64 18.99 -0.19
C PHE A 244 -22.55 20.05 0.92
N GLY A 245 -22.11 21.26 0.59
CA GLY A 245 -21.98 22.38 1.53
C GLY A 245 -21.05 22.12 2.71
N LEU A 246 -20.00 21.30 2.50
CA LEU A 246 -19.02 21.01 3.54
C LEU A 246 -18.28 22.29 3.93
N GLN A 247 -17.81 23.06 2.95
CA GLN A 247 -17.08 24.31 3.23
C GLN A 247 -17.93 25.33 3.99
N GLU A 248 -19.22 25.44 3.64
CA GLU A 248 -20.15 26.33 4.33
C GLU A 248 -20.46 25.88 5.76
N SER A 249 -20.38 24.56 6.03
CA SER A 249 -20.52 23.97 7.36
C SER A 249 -19.20 23.85 8.14
N GLY A 250 -18.13 24.51 7.68
CA GLY A 250 -16.83 24.55 8.36
C GLY A 250 -15.96 23.29 8.18
N GLN A 251 -16.32 22.43 7.22
CA GLN A 251 -15.60 21.18 6.90
C GLN A 251 -14.95 21.26 5.51
N GLN A 252 -13.70 20.83 5.38
CA GLN A 252 -13.05 20.68 4.07
C GLN A 252 -12.32 19.35 3.98
N VAL A 253 -12.76 18.50 3.06
CA VAL A 253 -12.16 17.21 2.77
C VAL A 253 -10.88 17.37 1.97
N LEU A 254 -9.85 16.64 2.38
CA LEU A 254 -8.60 16.45 1.65
C LEU A 254 -8.35 14.95 1.45
N VAL A 255 -7.88 14.58 0.26
CA VAL A 255 -7.35 13.26 -0.06
C VAL A 255 -5.93 13.42 -0.61
N TYR A 256 -4.98 12.64 -0.11
CA TYR A 256 -3.56 12.72 -0.45
C TYR A 256 -2.87 11.37 -0.22
N ALA A 257 -1.64 11.20 -0.71
CA ALA A 257 -0.86 9.99 -0.44
C ALA A 257 0.08 10.23 0.76
N SER A 258 0.10 9.30 1.73
CA SER A 258 1.03 9.35 2.88
C SER A 258 1.31 7.93 3.36
N PRO A 259 2.58 7.52 3.51
CA PRO A 259 2.93 6.16 3.89
C PRO A 259 2.82 5.89 5.40
N HIS A 260 2.63 6.95 6.19
CA HIS A 260 2.69 6.92 7.65
C HIS A 260 1.34 7.29 8.29
N PRO A 261 0.98 6.64 9.40
CA PRO A 261 -0.07 7.10 10.29
C PRO A 261 0.23 8.54 10.77
N PRO A 262 -0.73 9.48 10.72
CA PRO A 262 -0.54 10.87 11.09
C PRO A 262 -0.21 11.06 12.57
N LEU A 263 0.65 12.02 12.91
CA LEU A 263 1.16 12.31 14.25
C LEU A 263 0.03 12.51 15.26
N ARG A 264 -1.01 13.27 14.89
CA ARG A 264 -2.18 13.51 15.74
C ARG A 264 -2.96 12.22 15.99
N GLN A 265 -3.12 11.37 14.98
CA GLN A 265 -3.74 10.05 15.13
C GLN A 265 -2.89 9.13 16.02
N ARG A 266 -1.55 9.14 15.88
CA ARG A 266 -0.65 8.39 16.80
C ARG A 266 -0.79 8.86 18.24
N ARG A 267 -0.86 10.19 18.45
CA ARG A 267 -1.07 10.79 19.77
C ARG A 267 -2.41 10.35 20.35
N LEU A 268 -3.50 10.44 19.59
CA LEU A 268 -4.82 10.03 20.05
C LEU A 268 -4.87 8.53 20.40
N ASN A 269 -4.24 7.68 19.59
CA ASN A 269 -4.12 6.24 19.87
C ASN A 269 -3.45 5.94 21.22
N GLY A 270 -2.52 6.78 21.68
CA GLY A 270 -1.91 6.67 23.01
C GLY A 270 -2.78 7.20 24.16
N LEU A 271 -3.90 7.88 23.87
CA LEU A 271 -4.80 8.50 24.85
C LEU A 271 -6.13 7.76 25.01
N VAL A 272 -6.45 6.84 24.10
CA VAL A 272 -7.73 6.11 24.09
C VAL A 272 -7.50 4.60 24.13
N SER A 273 -8.54 3.86 24.53
CA SER A 273 -8.53 2.40 24.47
C SER A 273 -8.61 1.89 23.04
N ASP A 274 -8.06 0.70 22.82
CA ASP A 274 -8.08 -0.03 21.55
C ASP A 274 -9.49 -0.20 20.94
N ALA A 275 -10.50 -0.52 21.76
CA ALA A 275 -11.88 -0.64 21.30
C ALA A 275 -12.47 0.70 20.81
N PHE A 276 -12.22 1.79 21.56
CA PHE A 276 -12.69 3.12 21.17
C PHE A 276 -11.95 3.65 19.93
N TYR A 277 -10.64 3.37 19.80
CA TYR A 277 -9.91 3.66 18.58
C TYR A 277 -10.54 2.99 17.35
N ARG A 278 -10.92 1.71 17.46
CA ARG A 278 -11.64 1.02 16.38
C ARG A 278 -12.98 1.67 16.06
N GLU A 279 -13.74 2.07 17.07
CA GLU A 279 -15.03 2.75 16.88
C GLU A 279 -14.89 4.07 16.09
N LEU A 280 -13.83 4.83 16.36
CA LEU A 280 -13.54 6.10 15.71
C LEU A 280 -13.07 5.94 14.24
N PHE A 281 -12.16 5.00 13.98
CA PHE A 281 -11.41 4.97 12.72
C PHE A 281 -11.72 3.79 11.81
N MET A 282 -12.27 2.67 12.32
CA MET A 282 -12.57 1.52 11.46
C MET A 282 -13.87 1.78 10.70
N ASN A 283 -13.77 1.72 9.36
CA ASN A 283 -14.92 1.98 8.52
C ASN A 283 -15.92 0.80 8.58
N PRO A 284 -17.22 1.09 8.71
CA PRO A 284 -18.28 0.08 8.72
C PRO A 284 -18.62 -0.52 7.33
N CYS A 285 -17.76 -0.35 6.33
CA CYS A 285 -17.81 -1.10 5.06
C CYS A 285 -19.13 -0.93 4.26
N LEU A 286 -19.49 0.31 3.92
CA LEU A 286 -20.67 0.62 3.08
C LEU A 286 -20.46 0.27 1.61
N SER A 287 -19.24 0.29 1.08
CA SER A 287 -18.97 0.06 -0.35
C SER A 287 -18.02 -1.11 -0.54
N GLY A 288 -18.27 -1.96 -1.55
CA GLY A 288 -17.36 -3.04 -1.96
C GLY A 288 -17.80 -4.46 -1.58
N TRP A 289 -18.80 -4.60 -0.70
CA TRP A 289 -19.27 -5.90 -0.21
C TRP A 289 -20.80 -5.98 -0.19
N GLU A 290 -21.31 -7.19 -0.45
CA GLU A 290 -22.74 -7.50 -0.35
C GLU A 290 -23.24 -7.44 1.10
N ARG A 291 -22.41 -7.88 2.05
CA ARG A 291 -22.70 -7.90 3.50
C ARG A 291 -21.62 -7.11 4.23
N GLY A 292 -21.81 -5.81 4.33
CA GLY A 292 -20.79 -4.89 4.88
C GLY A 292 -20.46 -5.13 6.35
N GLU A 293 -21.44 -5.52 7.18
CA GLU A 293 -21.21 -5.78 8.61
C GLU A 293 -20.23 -6.94 8.84
N GLU A 294 -20.29 -8.00 8.04
CA GLU A 294 -19.34 -9.11 8.12
C GLU A 294 -17.92 -8.67 7.76
N LYS A 295 -17.79 -7.83 6.74
CA LYS A 295 -16.50 -7.26 6.38
C LYS A 295 -15.98 -6.31 7.47
N SER A 296 -16.84 -5.50 8.08
CA SER A 296 -16.46 -4.62 9.19
C SER A 296 -15.95 -5.43 10.39
N GLN A 297 -16.63 -6.53 10.73
CA GLN A 297 -16.17 -7.47 11.77
C GLN A 297 -14.81 -8.08 11.42
N TYR A 298 -14.59 -8.48 10.15
CA TYR A 298 -13.30 -8.95 9.68
C TYR A 298 -12.19 -7.88 9.82
N MET A 299 -12.49 -6.62 9.52
CA MET A 299 -11.53 -5.53 9.69
C MET A 299 -11.23 -5.25 11.16
N GLY A 300 -12.23 -5.37 12.05
CA GLY A 300 -12.04 -5.35 13.50
C GLY A 300 -11.11 -6.47 13.98
N LEU A 301 -11.30 -7.68 13.47
CA LEU A 301 -10.39 -8.80 13.76
C LEU A 301 -8.96 -8.51 13.30
N CYS A 302 -8.76 -7.99 12.09
CA CYS A 302 -7.43 -7.63 11.59
C CYS A 302 -6.71 -6.68 12.56
N HIS A 303 -7.41 -5.65 13.05
CA HIS A 303 -6.87 -4.69 13.99
C HIS A 303 -6.49 -5.32 15.34
N GLU A 304 -7.36 -6.17 15.89
CA GLU A 304 -7.12 -6.87 17.16
C GLU A 304 -5.91 -7.80 17.07
N VAL A 305 -5.78 -8.52 15.96
CA VAL A 305 -4.65 -9.43 15.73
C VAL A 305 -3.34 -8.65 15.62
N LEU A 306 -3.30 -7.54 14.87
CA LEU A 306 -2.09 -6.72 14.75
C LEU A 306 -1.68 -6.08 16.09
N SER A 307 -2.65 -5.65 16.89
CA SER A 307 -2.40 -5.11 18.24
C SER A 307 -1.83 -6.17 19.18
N ARG A 308 -2.40 -7.39 19.17
CA ARG A 308 -1.87 -8.54 19.95
C ARG A 308 -0.51 -9.00 19.47
N SER A 309 -0.29 -9.01 18.16
CA SER A 309 0.97 -9.42 17.54
C SER A 309 2.11 -8.51 18.00
N GLN A 310 1.92 -7.19 18.02
CA GLN A 310 2.92 -6.25 18.53
C GLN A 310 3.29 -6.49 20.01
N LEU A 311 2.32 -6.87 20.86
CA LEU A 311 2.61 -7.27 22.24
C LEU A 311 3.44 -8.56 22.30
N ASN A 312 3.13 -9.55 21.46
CA ASN A 312 3.90 -10.80 21.37
C ASN A 312 5.30 -10.60 20.77
N ALA A 313 5.52 -9.54 19.99
CA ALA A 313 6.84 -9.16 19.49
C ALA A 313 7.82 -8.89 20.63
N VAL A 314 7.36 -8.29 21.75
CA VAL A 314 8.18 -8.03 22.94
C VAL A 314 8.72 -9.33 23.55
N VAL A 315 7.89 -10.37 23.62
CA VAL A 315 8.30 -11.70 24.11
C VAL A 315 9.39 -12.28 23.21
N ARG A 316 9.20 -12.22 21.88
CA ARG A 316 10.20 -12.66 20.91
C ARG A 316 11.51 -11.88 21.01
N LEU A 317 11.47 -10.58 21.28
CA LEU A 317 12.67 -9.77 21.50
C LEU A 317 13.45 -10.19 22.75
N LYS A 318 12.75 -10.64 23.79
CA LYS A 318 13.36 -11.22 24.99
C LYS A 318 14.00 -12.57 24.70
N ASP A 319 13.29 -13.45 23.99
CA ASP A 319 13.81 -14.77 23.60
C ASP A 319 15.01 -14.67 22.67
N ALA A 320 14.99 -13.69 21.77
CA ALA A 320 16.13 -13.34 20.92
C ALA A 320 17.30 -12.71 21.69
N GLY A 321 17.18 -12.45 23.00
CA GLY A 321 18.22 -11.81 23.82
C GLY A 321 18.53 -10.36 23.41
N ILE A 322 17.60 -9.69 22.72
CA ILE A 322 17.70 -8.26 22.39
C ILE A 322 17.29 -7.43 23.61
N ILE A 323 16.17 -7.78 24.21
CA ILE A 323 15.75 -7.28 25.51
C ILE A 323 16.39 -8.18 26.57
N THR A 324 17.34 -7.63 27.31
CA THR A 324 18.13 -8.37 28.32
C THR A 324 17.73 -8.04 29.76
N ARG A 325 16.79 -7.10 29.93
CA ARG A 325 16.33 -6.60 31.24
C ARG A 325 14.80 -6.67 31.27
N ASN A 326 14.23 -6.74 32.47
CA ASN A 326 12.76 -6.72 32.66
C ASN A 326 12.17 -5.30 32.62
N LEU A 327 12.95 -4.28 32.22
CA LEU A 327 12.47 -2.93 32.01
C LEU A 327 12.21 -2.76 30.50
N VAL A 328 10.93 -2.65 30.16
CA VAL A 328 10.43 -2.51 28.78
C VAL A 328 9.35 -1.45 28.82
N VAL A 329 9.32 -0.57 27.81
CA VAL A 329 8.19 0.31 27.54
C VAL A 329 7.09 -0.55 26.92
N LEU A 330 6.05 -0.85 27.69
CA LEU A 330 4.93 -1.62 27.12
C LEU A 330 4.35 -0.82 25.93
N PRO A 331 4.26 -1.44 24.74
CA PRO A 331 3.63 -0.78 23.62
C PRO A 331 2.15 -0.53 23.94
N SER A 332 1.56 0.46 23.26
CA SER A 332 0.11 0.68 23.37
C SER A 332 -0.63 -0.61 23.06
N THR A 333 -1.72 -0.87 23.78
CA THR A 333 -2.61 -2.01 23.49
C THR A 333 -3.36 -1.84 22.16
N SER A 334 -3.28 -0.65 21.55
CA SER A 334 -3.92 -0.29 20.28
C SER A 334 -2.85 0.00 19.23
N ASN A 335 -2.96 -0.61 18.06
CA ASN A 335 -2.03 -0.46 16.95
C ASN A 335 -2.62 0.43 15.84
N ILE A 336 -1.77 1.25 15.21
CA ILE A 336 -2.13 2.15 14.10
C ILE A 336 -1.75 1.60 12.72
N SER A 337 -1.28 0.34 12.64
CA SER A 337 -0.66 -0.24 11.46
C SER A 337 -1.59 -0.38 10.27
N LEU A 338 -2.92 -0.44 10.49
CA LEU A 338 -3.88 -0.42 9.38
C LEU A 338 -3.96 0.95 8.66
N ALA A 339 -3.40 2.00 9.26
CA ALA A 339 -3.23 3.31 8.64
C ALA A 339 -1.84 3.51 7.98
N ASN A 340 -1.02 2.45 7.87
CA ASN A 340 0.23 2.46 7.08
C ASN A 340 -0.09 2.21 5.60
N ASN A 341 -0.40 3.28 4.88
CA ASN A 341 -0.82 3.19 3.48
C ASN A 341 0.34 2.88 2.52
N GLY A 342 0.08 2.12 1.47
CA GLY A 342 1.01 1.93 0.35
C GLY A 342 0.29 1.71 -0.98
N THR A 343 1.06 1.24 -1.96
CA THR A 343 0.54 0.87 -3.28
C THR A 343 0.78 -0.61 -3.53
N HIS A 344 -0.27 -1.34 -3.87
CA HIS A 344 -0.15 -2.72 -4.33
C HIS A 344 -0.13 -2.76 -5.85
N LEU A 345 0.84 -3.47 -6.43
CA LEU A 345 0.93 -3.65 -7.88
C LEU A 345 0.70 -5.11 -8.23
N SER A 346 -0.40 -5.38 -8.91
CA SER A 346 -0.75 -6.70 -9.44
C SER A 346 -0.34 -6.85 -10.90
N LEU A 347 0.33 -7.95 -11.22
CA LEU A 347 0.64 -8.41 -12.56
C LEU A 347 -0.19 -9.65 -12.88
N GLY A 348 -0.76 -9.74 -14.07
CA GLY A 348 -1.53 -10.90 -14.52
C GLY A 348 -0.98 -11.48 -15.81
N SER A 349 -0.99 -12.81 -15.94
CA SER A 349 -0.67 -13.55 -17.17
C SER A 349 -1.96 -14.02 -17.85
N ARG A 350 -2.15 -13.64 -19.12
CA ARG A 350 -3.31 -14.10 -19.91
C ARG A 350 -3.20 -15.58 -20.23
N ILE A 351 -2.01 -16.04 -20.60
CA ILE A 351 -1.73 -17.44 -20.96
C ILE A 351 -2.01 -18.37 -19.78
N LEU A 352 -1.49 -18.06 -18.59
CA LEU A 352 -1.74 -18.90 -17.41
C LEU A 352 -3.20 -18.86 -16.97
N THR A 353 -3.82 -17.67 -17.03
CA THR A 353 -5.26 -17.52 -16.73
C THR A 353 -6.10 -18.37 -17.68
N GLN A 354 -5.83 -18.33 -18.99
CA GLN A 354 -6.54 -19.14 -19.98
C GLN A 354 -6.29 -20.63 -19.80
N ALA A 355 -5.05 -21.03 -19.51
CA ALA A 355 -4.71 -22.43 -19.26
C ALA A 355 -5.52 -23.00 -18.09
N LEU A 356 -5.63 -22.26 -16.99
CA LEU A 356 -6.41 -22.67 -15.82
C LEU A 356 -7.93 -22.65 -16.10
N GLN A 357 -8.43 -21.65 -16.82
CA GLN A 357 -9.85 -21.55 -17.20
C GLN A 357 -10.29 -22.62 -18.19
N SER A 358 -9.38 -23.11 -19.04
CA SER A 358 -9.66 -24.20 -19.98
C SER A 358 -9.93 -25.54 -19.28
N GLY A 359 -9.56 -25.67 -18.00
CA GLY A 359 -9.78 -26.89 -17.20
C GLY A 359 -8.97 -28.10 -17.66
N GLY A 360 -7.92 -27.90 -18.48
CA GLY A 360 -7.05 -28.96 -18.95
C GLY A 360 -6.19 -29.57 -17.83
N ASN A 361 -5.75 -30.81 -18.03
CA ASN A 361 -4.82 -31.48 -17.09
C ASN A 361 -3.37 -30.97 -17.18
N ALA A 362 -3.02 -30.22 -18.24
CA ALA A 362 -1.64 -29.81 -18.53
C ALA A 362 -1.09 -28.75 -17.55
N PHE A 363 -1.96 -27.88 -17.02
CA PHE A 363 -1.62 -26.91 -15.98
C PHE A 363 -2.86 -26.69 -15.12
N SER A 364 -2.73 -26.89 -13.81
CA SER A 364 -3.85 -26.93 -12.86
C SER A 364 -3.52 -26.09 -11.64
N ALA A 365 -4.47 -25.92 -10.71
CA ALA A 365 -4.26 -25.14 -9.48
C ALA A 365 -3.08 -25.67 -8.62
N VAL A 366 -2.74 -26.97 -8.73
CA VAL A 366 -1.57 -27.53 -8.04
C VAL A 366 -0.28 -27.03 -8.70
N HIS A 367 -0.23 -27.00 -10.04
CA HIS A 367 0.90 -26.46 -10.79
C HIS A 367 1.06 -24.95 -10.58
N GLU A 368 -0.04 -24.20 -10.56
CA GLU A 368 -0.05 -22.77 -10.24
C GLU A 368 0.59 -22.51 -8.87
N LYS A 369 0.26 -23.32 -7.86
CA LYS A 369 0.82 -23.20 -6.52
C LYS A 369 2.32 -23.52 -6.47
N VAL A 370 2.75 -24.60 -7.10
CA VAL A 370 4.18 -24.99 -7.15
C VAL A 370 5.01 -23.91 -7.82
N VAL A 371 4.60 -23.46 -9.01
CA VAL A 371 5.32 -22.40 -9.74
C VAL A 371 5.24 -21.07 -9.00
N GLY A 372 4.06 -20.71 -8.49
CA GLY A 372 3.81 -19.45 -7.80
C GLY A 372 4.69 -19.26 -6.57
N ASP A 373 4.77 -20.27 -5.71
CA ASP A 373 5.62 -20.22 -4.52
C ASP A 373 7.11 -20.10 -4.87
N LEU A 374 7.57 -20.79 -5.93
CA LEU A 374 8.96 -20.71 -6.39
C LEU A 374 9.28 -19.33 -7.00
N VAL A 375 8.35 -18.74 -7.76
CA VAL A 375 8.48 -17.37 -8.27
C VAL A 375 8.64 -16.38 -7.12
N ILE A 376 7.80 -16.47 -6.09
CA ILE A 376 7.89 -15.59 -4.91
C ILE A 376 9.27 -15.71 -4.25
N LYS A 377 9.77 -16.94 -4.05
CA LYS A 377 11.11 -17.20 -3.51
C LYS A 377 12.22 -16.55 -4.34
N ILE A 378 12.15 -16.61 -5.67
CA ILE A 378 13.13 -15.96 -6.54
C ILE A 378 13.03 -14.43 -6.41
N VAL A 379 11.82 -13.88 -6.55
CA VAL A 379 11.55 -12.43 -6.52
C VAL A 379 12.00 -11.79 -5.21
N GLU A 380 11.84 -12.47 -4.07
CA GLU A 380 12.27 -11.96 -2.76
C GLU A 380 13.76 -11.55 -2.71
N HIS A 381 14.63 -12.18 -3.51
CA HIS A 381 16.05 -11.80 -3.58
C HIS A 381 16.28 -10.45 -4.24
N PHE A 382 15.39 -10.03 -5.14
CA PHE A 382 15.47 -8.79 -5.93
C PHE A 382 14.74 -7.61 -5.29
N LEU A 383 13.91 -7.85 -4.26
CA LEU A 383 13.18 -6.79 -3.56
C LEU A 383 14.05 -5.64 -2.99
N PRO A 384 15.32 -5.86 -2.61
CA PRO A 384 16.21 -4.76 -2.25
C PRO A 384 16.38 -3.72 -3.37
N LEU A 385 16.12 -4.02 -4.63
CA LEU A 385 16.17 -3.02 -5.72
C LEU A 385 15.03 -2.00 -5.66
N PHE A 386 13.97 -2.25 -4.87
CA PHE A 386 12.79 -1.39 -4.82
C PHE A 386 12.81 -0.45 -3.61
N ALA A 387 13.05 -0.98 -2.40
CA ALA A 387 12.93 -0.25 -1.13
C ALA A 387 13.89 0.95 -1.06
N GLY A 388 13.35 2.17 -0.98
CA GLY A 388 14.10 3.43 -1.04
C GLY A 388 14.50 3.87 -2.46
N THR A 389 14.59 2.96 -3.43
CA THR A 389 15.01 3.23 -4.81
C THR A 389 13.87 3.84 -5.63
N TYR A 390 12.72 3.17 -5.64
CA TYR A 390 11.53 3.57 -6.41
C TYR A 390 10.36 3.99 -5.53
N SER A 391 10.22 3.41 -4.35
CA SER A 391 9.26 3.84 -3.33
C SER A 391 9.97 3.98 -1.99
N ALA A 392 9.47 4.84 -1.12
CA ALA A 392 10.09 5.12 0.17
C ALA A 392 9.07 5.59 1.20
N ALA A 393 9.46 5.57 2.47
CA ALA A 393 8.70 6.15 3.57
C ALA A 393 9.67 6.82 4.55
N PRO A 394 10.26 7.98 4.18
CA PRO A 394 11.25 8.65 5.01
C PRO A 394 10.75 8.88 6.44
N TYR A 395 11.58 8.60 7.43
CA TYR A 395 11.19 8.73 8.83
C TYR A 395 12.36 9.11 9.72
N ARG A 396 12.11 10.05 10.63
CA ARG A 396 13.08 10.52 11.63
C ARG A 396 12.70 9.98 12.99
N MET A 397 13.51 9.06 13.52
CA MET A 397 13.28 8.42 14.81
C MET A 397 14.15 9.07 15.88
N ASN A 398 13.54 9.69 16.89
CA ASN A 398 14.29 10.29 18.00
C ASN A 398 15.05 9.25 18.82
N PHE A 399 16.05 9.68 19.57
CA PHE A 399 16.73 8.83 20.54
C PHE A 399 15.73 8.14 21.47
N ARG A 400 14.80 8.90 22.08
CA ARG A 400 13.82 8.39 23.05
C ARG A 400 12.90 7.30 22.51
N ASP A 401 12.69 7.25 21.19
CA ASP A 401 11.83 6.28 20.52
C ASP A 401 12.63 5.05 20.05
N PHE A 402 13.95 5.06 20.23
CA PHE A 402 14.88 4.00 19.85
C PHE A 402 14.93 2.84 20.87
N HIS A 403 13.78 2.51 21.46
CA HIS A 403 13.59 1.31 22.27
C HIS A 403 13.43 0.10 21.34
N PRO A 404 14.04 -1.07 21.62
CA PRO A 404 13.95 -2.22 20.72
C PRO A 404 12.50 -2.67 20.48
N GLU A 405 11.63 -2.60 21.49
CA GLU A 405 10.20 -2.91 21.41
C GLU A 405 9.38 -1.95 20.54
N THR A 406 9.90 -0.76 20.25
CA THR A 406 9.26 0.24 19.38
C THR A 406 9.94 0.28 18.01
N ALA A 407 11.27 0.39 18.01
CA ALA A 407 12.07 0.55 16.79
C ALA A 407 12.03 -0.67 15.88
N LEU A 408 11.98 -1.89 16.43
CA LEU A 408 11.97 -3.11 15.61
C LEU A 408 10.58 -3.47 15.07
N GLY A 409 9.52 -2.75 15.46
CA GLY A 409 8.17 -2.93 14.93
C GLY A 409 7.76 -4.41 14.86
N PHE A 410 7.42 -4.86 13.65
CA PHE A 410 7.00 -6.24 13.39
C PHE A 410 8.14 -7.21 13.02
N LEU A 411 9.38 -6.73 12.87
CA LEU A 411 10.53 -7.56 12.50
C LEU A 411 10.70 -8.84 13.34
N PRO A 412 10.36 -8.90 14.64
CA PRO A 412 10.42 -10.15 15.42
C PRO A 412 9.52 -11.29 14.89
N HIS A 413 8.54 -10.97 14.06
CA HIS A 413 7.66 -11.93 13.38
C HIS A 413 8.04 -12.18 11.91
N GLU A 414 9.01 -11.43 11.39
CA GLU A 414 9.39 -11.43 9.96
C GLU A 414 10.83 -11.95 9.74
N LEU A 415 11.63 -12.00 10.80
CA LEU A 415 13.01 -12.49 10.79
C LEU A 415 13.29 -13.44 11.96
N ASP A 416 14.08 -14.48 11.68
CA ASP A 416 14.66 -15.36 12.68
C ASP A 416 15.52 -14.58 13.70
N PHE A 417 15.58 -15.09 14.93
CA PHE A 417 16.29 -14.47 16.05
C PHE A 417 17.77 -14.18 15.75
N THR A 418 18.41 -14.98 14.91
CA THR A 418 19.80 -14.76 14.51
C THR A 418 19.93 -13.50 13.64
N HIS A 419 19.12 -13.40 12.58
CA HIS A 419 19.14 -12.29 11.65
C HIS A 419 18.64 -11.00 12.28
N LEU A 420 17.59 -11.09 13.10
CA LEU A 420 17.06 -9.97 13.88
C LEU A 420 18.13 -9.34 14.78
N ARG A 421 18.86 -10.16 15.55
CA ARG A 421 19.99 -9.70 16.39
C ARG A 421 21.10 -9.08 15.56
N MET A 422 21.45 -9.71 14.44
CA MET A 422 22.50 -9.21 13.55
C MET A 422 22.14 -7.84 12.97
N LEU A 423 20.90 -7.69 12.49
CA LEU A 423 20.35 -6.46 11.95
C LEU A 423 20.28 -5.37 13.02
N TRP A 424 19.66 -5.65 14.17
CA TRP A 424 19.57 -4.70 15.29
C TRP A 424 20.92 -4.17 15.74
N ARG A 425 21.92 -5.05 15.82
CA ARG A 425 23.28 -4.66 16.17
C ARG A 425 23.88 -3.68 15.16
N ARG A 426 23.60 -3.84 13.87
CA ARG A 426 24.08 -2.94 12.83
C ARG A 426 23.34 -1.62 12.84
N TRP A 427 22.04 -1.68 13.06
CA TRP A 427 21.23 -0.50 13.20
C TRP A 427 21.71 0.39 14.36
N LYS A 428 21.96 -0.18 15.53
CA LYS A 428 22.56 0.57 16.67
C LYS A 428 23.91 1.23 16.38
N LYS A 429 24.66 0.73 15.40
CA LYS A 429 25.94 1.32 14.98
C LYS A 429 25.78 2.41 13.93
N LYS A 430 24.73 2.31 13.11
CA LYS A 430 24.35 3.33 12.12
C LYS A 430 23.77 4.56 12.84
N ALA A 431 22.89 4.33 13.80
CA ALA A 431 22.19 5.37 14.52
C ALA A 431 23.14 6.22 15.40
N GLY A 432 22.80 7.50 15.56
CA GLY A 432 23.50 8.48 16.38
C GLY A 432 23.26 8.28 17.88
N LEU A 433 23.74 7.14 18.40
CA LEU A 433 23.49 6.62 19.75
C LEU A 433 24.77 6.42 20.59
N SER A 434 25.94 6.82 20.07
CA SER A 434 27.22 6.45 20.65
C SER A 434 27.66 7.40 21.77
N VAL A 435 28.08 6.81 22.89
CA VAL A 435 28.71 7.50 24.02
C VAL A 435 30.03 6.78 24.32
N PHE A 436 31.15 7.50 24.29
CA PHE A 436 32.50 6.93 24.48
C PHE A 436 32.76 5.64 23.65
N GLY A 437 32.30 5.63 22.39
CA GLY A 437 32.48 4.51 21.46
C GLY A 437 31.55 3.31 21.68
N ARG A 438 30.57 3.40 22.60
CA ARG A 438 29.56 2.36 22.85
C ARG A 438 28.16 2.88 22.49
N SER A 439 27.40 2.13 21.69
CA SER A 439 26.00 2.46 21.40
C SER A 439 25.14 2.21 22.64
N ILE A 440 24.38 3.21 23.06
CA ILE A 440 23.46 3.14 24.19
C ILE A 440 22.02 3.25 23.65
N THR A 441 21.12 2.39 24.11
CA THR A 441 19.69 2.52 23.86
C THR A 441 19.04 3.24 25.04
N PRO A 442 17.86 3.84 24.87
CA PRO A 442 17.19 4.51 25.98
C PRO A 442 16.82 3.50 27.06
N VAL A 443 16.63 4.00 28.29
CA VAL A 443 16.46 3.17 29.49
C VAL A 443 14.99 3.02 29.91
N GLY A 444 14.08 3.85 29.38
CA GLY A 444 12.63 3.67 29.53
C GLY A 444 11.95 4.90 30.14
N PRO A 445 12.33 5.33 31.35
CA PRO A 445 11.78 6.54 31.95
C PRO A 445 12.07 7.77 31.07
N LEU A 446 11.00 8.37 30.52
CA LEU A 446 11.10 9.46 29.54
C LEU A 446 11.96 10.65 30.01
N TRP A 447 11.92 10.98 31.30
CA TRP A 447 12.71 12.08 31.84
C TRP A 447 14.21 11.77 31.89
N VAL A 448 14.59 10.50 32.11
CA VAL A 448 15.98 10.05 32.05
C VAL A 448 16.46 10.05 30.61
N ASP A 449 15.65 9.53 29.69
CA ASP A 449 16.00 9.47 28.27
C ASP A 449 16.17 10.87 27.66
N ARG A 450 15.35 11.84 28.09
CA ARG A 450 15.53 13.26 27.75
C ARG A 450 16.85 13.82 28.28
N ALA A 451 17.18 13.56 29.54
CA ALA A 451 18.43 14.03 30.13
C ALA A 451 19.66 13.40 29.43
N LEU A 452 19.63 12.11 29.14
CA LEU A 452 20.69 11.41 28.41
C LEU A 452 20.87 11.94 26.99
N SER A 453 19.76 12.14 26.28
CA SER A 453 19.77 12.71 24.92
C SER A 453 20.38 14.10 24.91
N ALA A 454 20.00 14.97 25.85
CA ALA A 454 20.56 16.32 25.98
C ALA A 454 22.04 16.31 26.36
N LEU A 455 22.44 15.51 27.36
CA LEU A 455 23.82 15.47 27.86
C LEU A 455 24.81 14.94 26.82
N PHE A 456 24.42 13.90 26.08
CA PHE A 456 25.30 13.21 25.14
C PHE A 456 24.99 13.51 23.66
N HIS A 457 24.08 14.45 23.38
CA HIS A 457 23.65 14.83 22.04
C HIS A 457 23.18 13.63 21.20
N LEU A 458 22.45 12.70 21.82
CA LEU A 458 21.95 11.50 21.16
C LEU A 458 20.72 11.85 20.33
N ARG A 459 20.84 11.72 19.01
CA ARG A 459 19.81 12.17 18.06
C ARG A 459 18.83 11.06 17.67
N GLY A 460 19.25 9.79 17.72
CA GLY A 460 18.47 8.67 17.15
C GLY A 460 18.92 8.36 15.72
N ASP A 461 17.98 8.12 14.81
CA ASP A 461 18.30 7.73 13.42
C ASP A 461 17.34 8.35 12.39
N PHE A 462 17.72 8.22 11.12
CA PHE A 462 16.91 8.53 9.95
C PHE A 462 16.80 7.30 9.05
N LEU A 463 15.58 6.94 8.63
CA LEU A 463 15.29 5.75 7.86
C LEU A 463 14.76 6.12 6.47
N PRO A 464 15.27 5.51 5.38
CA PRO A 464 14.74 5.67 4.04
C PRO A 464 13.29 5.17 3.87
N ASP A 465 12.95 4.02 4.45
CA ASP A 465 11.62 3.43 4.36
C ASP A 465 11.22 2.75 5.68
N PHE A 466 10.48 3.48 6.50
CA PHE A 466 10.02 2.96 7.80
C PHE A 466 8.72 2.17 7.73
N ARG A 467 7.92 2.31 6.66
CA ARG A 467 6.68 1.54 6.50
C ARG A 467 6.98 0.04 6.51
N LEU A 468 8.07 -0.38 5.86
CA LEU A 468 8.49 -1.79 5.83
C LEU A 468 8.95 -2.35 7.19
N ILE A 469 9.00 -1.54 8.25
CA ILE A 469 9.37 -1.92 9.62
C ILE A 469 8.17 -1.81 10.56
N ASP A 470 7.39 -0.74 10.41
CA ASP A 470 6.23 -0.42 11.26
C ASP A 470 4.92 -1.11 10.82
N TYR A 471 4.86 -1.62 9.59
CA TYR A 471 3.78 -2.44 9.08
C TYR A 471 4.22 -3.90 8.99
N LEU A 472 3.34 -4.83 9.37
CA LEU A 472 3.59 -6.26 9.17
C LEU A 472 3.47 -6.55 7.67
N VAL A 473 4.59 -6.80 6.99
CA VAL A 473 4.63 -6.97 5.53
C VAL A 473 4.75 -8.42 5.13
N SER A 474 5.54 -9.22 5.86
CA SER A 474 5.86 -10.60 5.47
C SER A 474 6.11 -11.51 6.67
N LEU A 475 5.16 -12.39 6.95
CA LEU A 475 5.27 -13.36 8.04
C LEU A 475 6.37 -14.39 7.77
N LEU A 476 7.12 -14.73 8.81
CA LEU A 476 8.11 -15.81 8.79
C LEU A 476 7.43 -17.18 8.90
N SER A 477 7.96 -18.18 8.20
CA SER A 477 7.58 -19.58 8.40
C SER A 477 7.84 -20.09 9.83
N THR A 478 7.25 -21.24 10.15
CA THR A 478 7.66 -22.06 11.30
C THR A 478 8.52 -23.23 10.80
N ASP A 479 9.25 -23.89 11.70
CA ASP A 479 10.08 -25.04 11.34
C ASP A 479 9.29 -26.22 10.72
N GLN A 480 7.97 -26.28 10.98
CA GLN A 480 7.08 -27.33 10.48
C GLN A 480 6.18 -26.87 9.32
N SER A 481 5.89 -25.57 9.23
CA SER A 481 4.97 -25.00 8.26
C SER A 481 5.66 -23.91 7.43
N PRO A 482 6.35 -24.28 6.34
CA PRO A 482 6.91 -23.33 5.38
C PRO A 482 5.80 -22.58 4.63
N ALA A 483 6.06 -21.32 4.26
CA ALA A 483 5.08 -20.44 3.60
C ALA A 483 4.98 -20.69 2.09
N LEU A 484 6.08 -21.10 1.47
CA LEU A 484 6.32 -21.09 0.02
C LEU A 484 6.94 -22.41 -0.47
N ASN A 485 6.47 -23.54 0.05
CA ASN A 485 7.01 -24.87 -0.32
C ASN A 485 6.37 -25.51 -1.57
N GLY A 486 5.43 -24.83 -2.24
CA GLY A 486 4.74 -25.33 -3.43
C GLY A 486 3.63 -26.35 -3.15
N ILE A 487 3.36 -26.69 -1.89
CA ILE A 487 2.32 -27.65 -1.51
C ILE A 487 1.03 -26.89 -1.20
N GLN A 488 -0.10 -27.33 -1.77
CA GLN A 488 -1.41 -26.73 -1.46
C GLN A 488 -1.72 -26.72 0.04
N GLY A 489 -2.35 -25.62 0.47
CA GLY A 489 -2.72 -25.36 1.87
C GLY A 489 -1.53 -25.11 2.82
N ASN A 490 -0.33 -24.83 2.31
CA ASN A 490 0.82 -24.50 3.15
C ASN A 490 0.60 -23.20 3.95
N ASP A 491 0.00 -22.21 3.32
CA ASP A 491 -0.46 -20.96 3.93
C ASP A 491 -1.44 -21.23 5.10
N LEU A 492 -2.40 -22.14 4.94
CA LEU A 492 -3.35 -22.51 5.98
C LEU A 492 -2.66 -23.18 7.18
N ARG A 493 -1.70 -24.08 6.92
CA ARG A 493 -0.90 -24.72 7.98
C ARG A 493 -0.08 -23.70 8.75
N LEU A 494 0.62 -22.81 8.05
CA LEU A 494 1.38 -21.74 8.67
C LEU A 494 0.49 -20.81 9.49
N LYS A 495 -0.66 -20.38 8.95
CA LYS A 495 -1.58 -19.51 9.70
C LYS A 495 -2.10 -20.16 10.98
N ARG A 496 -2.36 -21.47 10.97
CA ARG A 496 -2.77 -22.22 12.18
C ARG A 496 -1.67 -22.24 13.22
N ASP A 497 -0.43 -22.54 12.83
CA ASP A 497 0.72 -22.53 13.73
C ASP A 497 0.93 -21.14 14.33
N LEU A 498 0.92 -20.08 13.50
CA LEU A 498 1.04 -18.70 13.95
C LEU A 498 -0.12 -18.28 14.86
N GLY A 499 -1.32 -18.82 14.63
CA GLY A 499 -2.48 -18.64 15.50
C GLY A 499 -2.27 -19.24 16.88
N GLN A 500 -1.71 -20.44 16.97
CA GLN A 500 -1.35 -21.09 18.24
C GLN A 500 -0.25 -20.32 18.98
N LEU A 501 0.67 -19.69 18.25
CA LEU A 501 1.71 -18.81 18.82
C LEU A 501 1.18 -17.41 19.19
N GLY A 502 -0.10 -17.12 18.93
CA GLY A 502 -0.72 -15.82 19.19
C GLY A 502 -0.23 -14.68 18.29
N VAL A 503 0.45 -15.00 17.17
CA VAL A 503 1.04 -14.01 16.26
C VAL A 503 0.06 -13.57 15.18
N PHE A 504 -0.83 -14.46 14.75
CA PHE A 504 -1.73 -14.25 13.61
C PHE A 504 -3.10 -14.95 13.79
N ASP A 505 -4.03 -14.81 12.84
CA ASP A 505 -5.32 -15.51 12.84
C ASP A 505 -5.57 -16.21 11.50
N GLU A 506 -6.12 -17.43 11.52
CA GLU A 506 -6.33 -18.23 10.32
C GLU A 506 -7.35 -17.65 9.33
N ARG A 507 -8.25 -16.78 9.80
CA ARG A 507 -9.23 -16.09 8.96
C ARG A 507 -8.61 -14.97 8.13
N MET A 508 -7.45 -14.45 8.53
CA MET A 508 -6.76 -13.39 7.82
C MET A 508 -6.04 -13.92 6.56
N SER A 509 -5.91 -13.06 5.57
CA SER A 509 -5.01 -13.29 4.43
C SER A 509 -3.57 -13.28 4.93
N LEU A 510 -2.76 -14.30 4.59
CA LEU A 510 -1.33 -14.32 4.89
C LEU A 510 -0.64 -13.09 4.27
N TYR A 511 0.26 -12.47 5.03
CA TYR A 511 1.05 -11.31 4.62
C TYR A 511 2.40 -11.75 4.05
N LEU A 512 2.69 -11.30 2.82
CA LEU A 512 3.90 -11.56 2.06
C LEU A 512 4.25 -10.31 1.25
N PHE A 513 5.55 -10.06 1.02
CA PHE A 513 5.98 -8.98 0.12
C PHE A 513 5.46 -9.14 -1.30
N TYR A 514 5.48 -10.38 -1.79
CA TYR A 514 5.03 -10.75 -3.12
C TYR A 514 4.08 -11.92 -2.99
N LYS A 515 2.84 -11.76 -3.47
CA LYS A 515 1.76 -12.70 -3.20
C LYS A 515 1.17 -13.26 -4.48
N LEU A 516 1.04 -14.58 -4.55
CA LEU A 516 0.32 -15.25 -5.63
C LEU A 516 -1.16 -14.82 -5.63
N ARG A 517 -1.63 -14.37 -6.79
CA ARG A 517 -3.04 -14.16 -7.08
C ARG A 517 -3.51 -15.40 -7.84
N GLU A 518 -4.08 -16.33 -7.09
CA GLU A 518 -4.60 -17.60 -7.63
C GLU A 518 -5.83 -17.36 -8.49
N GLU A 519 -5.89 -18.02 -9.65
CA GLU A 519 -7.02 -17.88 -10.59
C GLU A 519 -8.35 -18.22 -9.93
N SER A 520 -8.39 -19.29 -9.14
CA SER A 520 -9.59 -19.75 -8.45
C SER A 520 -10.17 -18.74 -7.44
N VAL A 521 -9.36 -17.81 -6.94
CA VAL A 521 -9.75 -16.81 -5.94
C VAL A 521 -10.00 -15.45 -6.59
N MET A 522 -9.12 -15.06 -7.52
CA MET A 522 -9.09 -13.71 -8.08
C MET A 522 -9.72 -13.60 -9.49
N GLY A 523 -9.93 -14.73 -10.17
CA GLY A 523 -10.36 -14.81 -11.56
C GLY A 523 -9.24 -14.61 -12.58
N PHE A 524 -7.98 -14.53 -12.13
CA PHE A 524 -6.78 -14.47 -12.97
C PHE A 524 -5.57 -15.06 -12.22
N SER A 525 -4.63 -15.62 -12.97
CA SER A 525 -3.33 -16.07 -12.46
C SER A 525 -2.31 -14.94 -12.53
N GLY A 526 -1.70 -14.62 -11.39
CA GLY A 526 -0.86 -13.44 -11.30
C GLY A 526 -0.12 -13.30 -9.98
N PHE A 527 0.49 -12.14 -9.77
CA PHE A 527 1.21 -11.82 -8.55
C PHE A 527 0.99 -10.38 -8.14
N GLU A 528 0.98 -10.13 -6.84
CA GLU A 528 0.87 -8.81 -6.24
C GLU A 528 2.12 -8.46 -5.44
N GLY A 529 2.76 -7.36 -5.79
CA GLY A 529 3.80 -6.72 -4.99
C GLY A 529 3.21 -5.74 -3.98
N ARG A 530 3.52 -5.93 -2.71
CA ARG A 530 3.05 -5.13 -1.55
C ARG A 530 4.16 -4.32 -0.89
N GLN A 531 5.39 -4.43 -1.40
CA GLN A 531 6.57 -3.76 -0.88
C GLN A 531 6.61 -2.25 -1.17
N HIS A 532 5.69 -1.70 -1.96
CA HIS A 532 5.76 -0.30 -2.36
C HIS A 532 5.10 0.61 -1.32
N SER A 533 5.89 1.54 -0.80
CA SER A 533 5.46 2.59 0.12
C SER A 533 4.93 3.80 -0.69
N LEU A 534 5.57 4.96 -0.61
CA LEU A 534 5.17 6.16 -1.35
C LEU A 534 6.12 6.43 -2.53
N PHE A 535 5.56 6.85 -3.67
CA PHE A 535 6.33 7.27 -4.85
C PHE A 535 6.56 8.79 -4.84
N SER A 536 7.67 9.29 -5.40
CA SER A 536 7.81 10.74 -5.57
C SER A 536 7.15 11.25 -6.84
N ASN A 537 7.00 10.39 -7.86
CA ASN A 537 6.33 10.65 -9.12
C ASN A 537 5.76 9.33 -9.68
N HIS A 538 4.50 9.33 -10.14
CA HIS A 538 3.88 8.14 -10.71
C HIS A 538 4.47 7.81 -12.09
N LEU A 539 4.56 8.81 -12.97
CA LEU A 539 4.97 8.62 -14.36
C LEU A 539 6.45 8.21 -14.52
N ASP A 540 7.28 8.52 -13.53
CA ASP A 540 8.68 8.12 -13.48
C ASP A 540 8.92 6.93 -12.53
N ASP A 541 8.72 7.13 -11.22
CA ASP A 541 9.16 6.16 -10.22
C ASP A 541 8.26 4.92 -10.19
N PHE A 542 6.93 5.10 -10.26
CA PHE A 542 6.00 3.97 -10.26
C PHE A 542 6.02 3.23 -11.60
N ALA A 543 6.14 3.94 -12.74
CA ALA A 543 6.33 3.31 -14.05
C ALA A 543 7.60 2.44 -14.09
N ASP A 544 8.73 2.95 -13.60
CA ASP A 544 9.97 2.18 -13.53
C ASP A 544 9.86 0.99 -12.57
N ALA A 545 9.22 1.16 -11.41
CA ALA A 545 8.97 0.08 -10.46
C ALA A 545 8.11 -1.03 -11.06
N ALA A 546 7.04 -0.67 -11.76
CA ALA A 546 6.15 -1.63 -12.40
C ALA A 546 6.86 -2.43 -13.49
N SER A 547 7.68 -1.74 -14.28
CA SER A 547 8.48 -2.37 -15.32
C SER A 547 9.56 -3.31 -14.75
N LEU A 548 10.22 -2.92 -13.66
CA LEU A 548 11.20 -3.79 -12.99
C LEU A 548 10.51 -5.01 -12.35
N GLN A 549 9.34 -4.84 -11.74
CA GLN A 549 8.57 -5.96 -11.19
C GLN A 549 8.19 -6.96 -12.30
N ALA A 550 7.77 -6.46 -13.46
CA ALA A 550 7.51 -7.29 -14.63
C ALA A 550 8.75 -8.07 -15.09
N LEU A 551 9.90 -7.39 -15.23
CA LEU A 551 11.15 -8.03 -15.66
C LEU A 551 11.60 -9.13 -14.68
N VAL A 552 11.59 -8.85 -13.38
CA VAL A 552 11.99 -9.83 -12.36
C VAL A 552 11.04 -11.04 -12.36
N THR A 553 9.74 -10.81 -12.56
CA THR A 553 8.74 -11.89 -12.65
C THR A 553 9.00 -12.76 -13.87
N ALA A 554 9.16 -12.16 -15.05
CA ALA A 554 9.47 -12.89 -16.28
C ALA A 554 10.79 -13.67 -16.18
N LEU A 555 11.81 -13.09 -15.54
CA LEU A 555 13.08 -13.76 -15.28
C LEU A 555 12.92 -14.97 -14.35
N ALA A 556 12.08 -14.87 -13.32
CA ALA A 556 11.76 -16.00 -12.45
C ALA A 556 11.12 -17.16 -13.25
N PHE A 557 10.15 -16.87 -14.12
CA PHE A 557 9.56 -17.87 -15.01
C PHE A 557 10.60 -18.48 -15.97
N ARG A 558 11.55 -17.68 -16.47
CA ARG A 558 12.63 -18.17 -17.33
C ARG A 558 13.50 -19.19 -16.59
N TYR A 559 13.86 -18.93 -15.34
CA TYR A 559 14.66 -19.86 -14.55
C TYR A 559 13.94 -21.19 -14.30
N ILE A 560 12.64 -21.13 -14.00
CA ILE A 560 11.80 -22.30 -13.71
C ILE A 560 11.60 -23.13 -14.98
N ALA A 561 11.23 -22.49 -16.09
CA ALA A 561 11.06 -23.17 -17.39
C ALA A 561 12.35 -23.89 -17.82
N ALA A 562 13.51 -23.23 -17.64
CA ALA A 562 14.81 -23.84 -17.93
C ALA A 562 15.23 -24.95 -16.94
N GLY A 563 14.50 -25.17 -15.84
CA GLY A 563 14.88 -26.08 -14.76
C GLY A 563 16.17 -25.68 -14.03
N SER A 564 16.58 -24.42 -14.16
CA SER A 564 17.84 -23.89 -13.60
C SER A 564 17.75 -23.47 -12.14
N VAL A 565 16.52 -23.28 -11.64
CA VAL A 565 16.22 -23.00 -10.24
C VAL A 565 14.99 -23.82 -9.86
N THR A 566 15.13 -24.57 -8.78
CA THR A 566 14.09 -25.44 -8.22
C THR A 566 13.74 -25.03 -6.79
N HIS A 567 12.70 -25.62 -6.21
CA HIS A 567 12.41 -25.41 -4.78
C HIS A 567 13.56 -25.86 -3.85
N ASP A 568 14.40 -26.81 -4.26
CA ASP A 568 15.53 -27.29 -3.46
C ASP A 568 16.72 -26.33 -3.48
N ASP A 569 16.81 -25.47 -4.49
CA ASP A 569 17.84 -24.42 -4.56
C ASP A 569 17.52 -23.23 -3.63
N ILE A 570 16.26 -23.09 -3.21
CA ILE A 570 15.79 -22.06 -2.28
C ILE A 570 14.91 -22.71 -1.19
N PRO A 571 15.54 -23.30 -0.15
CA PRO A 571 14.83 -23.83 1.01
C PRO A 571 14.00 -22.76 1.74
N ASP A 572 12.99 -23.22 2.47
CA ASP A 572 11.99 -22.35 3.11
C ASP A 572 11.86 -22.60 4.61
N ASP A 573 12.97 -22.95 5.25
CA ASP A 573 13.07 -22.90 6.71
C ASP A 573 13.23 -21.44 7.19
N PRO A 574 12.84 -21.12 8.43
CA PRO A 574 12.85 -19.76 8.95
C PRO A 574 14.22 -19.06 8.85
N PHE A 575 15.31 -19.83 8.99
CA PHE A 575 16.66 -19.27 8.91
C PHE A 575 17.00 -18.86 7.48
N THR A 576 16.79 -19.76 6.51
CA THR A 576 17.09 -19.51 5.09
C THR A 576 16.17 -18.43 4.49
N GLU A 577 14.90 -18.41 4.88
CA GLU A 577 13.94 -17.35 4.52
C GLU A 577 14.43 -15.98 5.03
N SER A 578 14.92 -15.91 6.27
CA SER A 578 15.48 -14.70 6.84
C SER A 578 16.78 -14.25 6.15
N GLU A 579 17.63 -15.19 5.72
CA GLU A 579 18.85 -14.85 4.95
C GLU A 579 18.54 -14.14 3.64
N ARG A 580 17.47 -14.58 2.98
CA ARG A 580 16.95 -14.00 1.73
C ARG A 580 16.31 -12.63 1.97
N ARG A 581 15.52 -12.48 3.04
CA ARG A 581 14.74 -11.25 3.32
C ARG A 581 15.51 -10.17 4.06
N GLN A 582 16.57 -10.46 4.81
CA GLN A 582 17.27 -9.43 5.60
C GLN A 582 17.81 -8.26 4.74
N CYS A 583 18.10 -8.49 3.45
CA CYS A 583 18.60 -7.45 2.55
C CYS A 583 17.55 -6.36 2.26
N ILE A 584 16.25 -6.71 2.17
CA ILE A 584 15.21 -5.70 1.94
C ILE A 584 15.03 -4.85 3.21
N PHE A 585 14.98 -5.47 4.38
CA PHE A 585 14.88 -4.74 5.65
C PHE A 585 16.11 -3.89 5.94
N ALA A 586 17.30 -4.40 5.64
CA ALA A 586 18.53 -3.61 5.73
C ALA A 586 18.51 -2.40 4.79
N SER A 587 17.97 -2.55 3.58
CA SER A 587 17.79 -1.44 2.63
C SER A 587 16.78 -0.41 3.14
N ALA A 588 15.64 -0.87 3.66
CA ALA A 588 14.58 -0.02 4.22
C ALA A 588 15.08 0.80 5.43
N ILE A 589 15.86 0.18 6.31
CA ILE A 589 16.48 0.86 7.46
C ILE A 589 17.67 1.74 7.03
N GLY A 590 18.35 1.42 5.92
CA GLY A 590 19.61 2.05 5.51
C GLY A 590 20.85 1.46 6.21
N VAL A 591 20.79 0.20 6.65
CA VAL A 591 21.93 -0.54 7.20
C VAL A 591 22.87 -0.98 6.08
N GLY A 592 24.13 -0.54 6.12
CA GLY A 592 25.06 -0.81 5.02
C GLY A 592 25.59 -2.25 4.89
N THR A 593 25.42 -3.13 5.87
CA THR A 593 25.91 -4.52 5.76
C THR A 593 25.02 -5.54 6.48
N VAL A 594 24.84 -6.70 5.85
CA VAL A 594 24.20 -7.90 6.40
C VAL A 594 25.20 -9.04 6.56
N ASN A 595 24.81 -10.17 7.16
CA ASN A 595 25.65 -11.38 7.16
C ASN A 595 24.84 -12.59 6.68
N VAL A 596 25.48 -13.43 5.88
CA VAL A 596 24.90 -14.64 5.26
C VAL A 596 25.84 -15.80 5.52
N ARG A 597 25.34 -17.01 5.72
CA ARG A 597 26.14 -18.23 5.86
C ARG A 597 27.00 -18.46 4.62
N GLU A 598 28.27 -18.77 4.86
CA GLU A 598 29.18 -19.23 3.84
C GLU A 598 28.84 -20.68 3.48
N GLY A 599 28.55 -20.96 2.21
CA GLY A 599 28.12 -22.30 1.77
C GLY A 599 26.76 -22.73 2.31
N GLY A 600 25.85 -21.76 2.58
CA GLY A 600 24.49 -22.04 3.02
C GLY A 600 23.66 -22.81 1.96
N PRO A 601 22.50 -23.36 2.34
CA PRO A 601 21.72 -24.24 1.49
C PRO A 601 20.96 -23.50 0.37
N ASN A 602 20.82 -22.18 0.45
CA ASN A 602 20.26 -21.35 -0.63
C ASN A 602 21.31 -21.14 -1.74
N ARG A 603 21.26 -22.01 -2.75
CA ARG A 603 22.18 -22.01 -3.89
C ARG A 603 21.96 -20.80 -4.80
N PHE A 604 20.73 -20.32 -4.90
CA PHE A 604 20.43 -19.12 -5.70
C PHE A 604 21.06 -17.87 -5.09
N LEU A 605 20.95 -17.68 -3.77
CA LEU A 605 21.64 -16.61 -3.06
C LEU A 605 23.16 -16.73 -3.19
N ALA A 606 23.72 -17.93 -3.09
CA ALA A 606 25.15 -18.15 -3.31
C ALA A 606 25.61 -17.73 -4.71
N ARG A 607 24.78 -17.97 -5.75
CA ARG A 607 25.03 -17.52 -7.13
C ARG A 607 25.04 -15.99 -7.26
N ILE A 608 24.15 -15.28 -6.57
CA ILE A 608 24.15 -13.81 -6.55
C ILE A 608 25.37 -13.28 -5.79
N LEU A 609 25.71 -13.91 -4.66
CA LEU A 609 26.84 -13.52 -3.83
C LEU A 609 28.20 -13.70 -4.54
N SER A 610 28.33 -14.65 -5.47
CA SER A 610 29.55 -14.80 -6.26
C SER A 610 29.81 -13.63 -7.22
N ARG A 611 28.75 -12.89 -7.61
CA ARG A 611 28.83 -11.64 -8.40
C ARG A 611 29.01 -10.39 -7.52
N THR A 612 28.97 -10.55 -6.19
CA THR A 612 29.06 -9.42 -5.25
C THR A 612 30.52 -9.05 -4.96
N GLN A 613 30.95 -7.87 -5.41
CA GLN A 613 32.37 -7.46 -5.41
C GLN A 613 33.05 -7.45 -4.03
N LYS A 614 32.37 -6.99 -2.98
CA LYS A 614 32.98 -6.87 -1.64
C LYS A 614 32.24 -7.72 -0.61
N THR A 615 32.54 -9.01 -0.60
CA THR A 615 32.22 -9.92 0.49
C THR A 615 33.48 -10.20 1.32
N ARG A 616 33.32 -10.41 2.62
CA ARG A 616 34.43 -10.85 3.49
C ARG A 616 33.94 -11.73 4.60
N VAL A 617 34.77 -12.67 5.05
CA VAL A 617 34.46 -13.48 6.23
C VAL A 617 34.23 -12.59 7.46
N SER A 618 33.16 -12.86 8.19
CA SER A 618 32.81 -12.15 9.40
C SER A 618 33.68 -12.60 10.56
N ARG A 619 34.51 -11.71 11.10
CA ARG A 619 35.30 -11.96 12.31
C ARG A 619 34.45 -12.25 13.57
N ARG A 620 33.16 -11.89 13.54
CA ARG A 620 32.27 -11.97 14.70
C ARG A 620 31.32 -13.16 14.64
N TYR A 621 30.90 -13.53 13.44
CA TYR A 621 29.95 -14.60 13.21
C TYR A 621 30.69 -15.64 12.36
N ALA A 622 31.25 -16.65 13.02
CA ALA A 622 32.01 -17.69 12.34
C ALA A 622 31.13 -18.36 11.26
N GLY A 623 31.74 -18.73 10.13
CA GLY A 623 31.02 -19.34 8.99
C GLY A 623 30.04 -18.41 8.29
N ASN A 624 30.13 -17.09 8.47
CA ASN A 624 29.30 -16.12 7.76
C ASN A 624 30.13 -15.14 6.94
N LEU A 625 29.65 -14.81 5.74
CA LEU A 625 30.10 -13.70 4.92
C LEU A 625 29.39 -12.42 5.36
N ARG A 626 30.16 -11.36 5.58
CA ARG A 626 29.63 -10.00 5.68
C ARG A 626 29.50 -9.43 4.26
N VAL A 627 28.27 -9.04 3.91
CA VAL A 627 27.91 -8.53 2.58
C VAL A 627 27.53 -7.06 2.71
N ARG A 628 28.06 -6.19 1.84
CA ARG A 628 27.62 -4.79 1.74
C ARG A 628 26.34 -4.73 0.91
N VAL A 629 25.32 -4.05 1.42
CA VAL A 629 23.98 -4.01 0.79
C VAL A 629 24.05 -3.37 -0.60
N ASP A 630 24.83 -2.30 -0.77
CA ASP A 630 24.99 -1.65 -2.07
C ASP A 630 25.67 -2.56 -3.11
N ASP A 631 26.68 -3.34 -2.70
CA ASP A 631 27.31 -4.31 -3.61
C ASP A 631 26.36 -5.44 -3.98
N TYR A 632 25.54 -5.89 -3.02
CA TYR A 632 24.50 -6.89 -3.30
C TYR A 632 23.48 -6.34 -4.31
N ARG A 633 23.04 -5.09 -4.16
CA ARG A 633 22.14 -4.43 -5.13
C ARG A 633 22.77 -4.31 -6.52
N LEU A 634 24.03 -3.94 -6.61
CA LEU A 634 24.75 -3.91 -7.89
C LEU A 634 24.94 -5.31 -8.49
N ALA A 635 25.14 -6.34 -7.66
CA ALA A 635 25.18 -7.73 -8.12
C ALA A 635 23.82 -8.22 -8.62
N LEU A 636 22.72 -7.80 -8.01
CA LEU A 636 21.36 -8.06 -8.52
C LEU A 636 21.15 -7.39 -9.88
N LEU A 637 21.59 -6.13 -10.05
CA LEU A 637 21.54 -5.45 -11.34
C LEU A 637 22.35 -6.20 -12.41
N ALA A 638 23.58 -6.61 -12.10
CA ALA A 638 24.39 -7.44 -13.00
C ALA A 638 23.72 -8.78 -13.32
N THR A 639 23.03 -9.38 -12.33
CA THR A 639 22.25 -10.60 -12.53
C THR A 639 21.10 -10.39 -13.51
N LEU A 640 20.40 -9.27 -13.44
CA LEU A 640 19.36 -8.91 -14.42
C LEU A 640 19.96 -8.70 -15.81
N GLU A 641 21.08 -7.96 -15.91
CA GLU A 641 21.76 -7.65 -17.17
C GLU A 641 22.26 -8.93 -17.89
N GLU A 642 22.85 -9.87 -17.14
CA GLU A 642 23.42 -11.11 -17.70
C GLU A 642 22.34 -12.17 -17.96
N ASP A 643 21.57 -12.54 -16.93
CA ASP A 643 20.64 -13.67 -17.01
C ASP A 643 19.32 -13.26 -17.72
N GLY A 644 19.03 -11.96 -17.79
CA GLY A 644 17.82 -11.38 -18.38
C GLY A 644 18.03 -10.65 -19.71
N ALA A 645 19.20 -10.76 -20.35
CA ALA A 645 19.55 -9.98 -21.56
C ALA A 645 18.46 -9.98 -22.65
N GLU A 646 17.95 -11.16 -23.02
CA GLU A 646 16.88 -11.31 -24.02
C GLU A 646 15.56 -10.67 -23.56
N LEU A 647 15.23 -10.77 -22.27
CA LEU A 647 14.02 -10.14 -21.72
C LEU A 647 14.15 -8.61 -21.70
N ILE A 648 15.35 -8.10 -21.40
CA ILE A 648 15.66 -6.66 -21.44
C ILE A 648 15.48 -6.12 -22.86
N GLU A 649 15.96 -6.84 -23.87
CA GLU A 649 15.74 -6.49 -25.28
C GLU A 649 14.26 -6.54 -25.63
N ALA A 650 13.57 -7.64 -25.30
CA ALA A 650 12.15 -7.82 -25.59
C ALA A 650 11.26 -6.74 -24.96
N PHE A 651 11.61 -6.29 -23.76
CA PHE A 651 10.89 -5.25 -23.01
C PHE A 651 11.35 -3.83 -23.33
N GLN A 652 12.39 -3.67 -24.16
CA GLN A 652 13.06 -2.40 -24.46
C GLN A 652 13.55 -1.68 -23.17
N PHE A 653 14.10 -2.45 -22.23
CA PHE A 653 14.34 -2.03 -20.85
C PHE A 653 15.71 -1.40 -20.58
N SER A 654 16.59 -1.31 -21.58
CA SER A 654 17.97 -0.84 -21.41
C SER A 654 18.07 0.56 -20.78
N GLY A 655 17.21 1.50 -21.19
CA GLY A 655 17.18 2.85 -20.62
C GLY A 655 16.74 2.86 -19.15
N HIS A 656 15.83 1.97 -18.77
CA HIS A 656 15.37 1.85 -17.38
C HIS A 656 16.47 1.28 -16.47
N LEU A 657 17.28 0.33 -16.94
CA LEU A 657 18.43 -0.18 -16.19
C LEU A 657 19.51 0.89 -15.99
N GLY A 658 19.72 1.76 -16.97
CA GLY A 658 20.58 2.93 -16.81
C GLY A 658 20.11 3.84 -15.66
N ARG A 659 18.81 4.13 -15.60
CA ARG A 659 18.21 4.90 -14.48
C ARG A 659 18.29 4.15 -13.16
N LEU A 660 18.03 2.84 -13.13
CA LEU A 660 18.20 2.02 -11.94
C LEU A 660 19.64 2.12 -11.40
N ARG A 661 20.63 1.98 -12.29
CA ARG A 661 22.04 2.12 -11.93
C ARG A 661 22.33 3.50 -11.33
N GLN A 662 21.83 4.59 -11.91
CA GLN A 662 21.96 5.93 -11.35
C GLN A 662 21.33 6.04 -9.96
N ARG A 663 20.11 5.52 -9.77
CA ARG A 663 19.44 5.50 -8.45
C ARG A 663 20.23 4.72 -7.39
N LEU A 664 20.95 3.67 -7.78
CA LEU A 664 21.77 2.87 -6.87
C LEU A 664 23.11 3.53 -6.54
N LEU A 665 23.74 4.21 -7.49
CA LEU A 665 25.05 4.85 -7.32
C LEU A 665 24.96 6.22 -6.66
N GLU A 666 23.88 6.96 -6.95
CA GLU A 666 23.64 8.32 -6.48
C GLU A 666 22.23 8.41 -5.85
N PRO A 667 21.99 7.72 -4.73
CA PRO A 667 20.66 7.60 -4.16
C PRO A 667 20.11 8.93 -3.63
N GLU A 668 20.95 9.83 -3.10
CA GLU A 668 20.48 11.11 -2.56
C GLU A 668 19.83 11.99 -3.64
N SER A 669 20.34 11.93 -4.88
CA SER A 669 19.85 12.73 -6.00
C SER A 669 18.76 12.05 -6.81
N HIS A 670 18.88 10.74 -7.05
CA HIS A 670 18.02 10.04 -8.01
C HIS A 670 17.02 9.07 -7.39
N SER A 671 17.26 8.54 -6.18
CA SER A 671 16.31 7.62 -5.54
C SER A 671 15.07 8.33 -5.04
N THR A 672 13.95 7.60 -4.94
CA THR A 672 12.71 8.14 -4.38
C THR A 672 12.88 8.56 -2.91
N ALA A 673 13.65 7.81 -2.12
CA ALA A 673 13.97 8.22 -0.75
C ALA A 673 14.69 9.57 -0.71
N GLY A 674 15.68 9.79 -1.58
CA GLY A 674 16.42 11.06 -1.68
C GLY A 674 15.56 12.23 -2.17
N LYS A 675 14.72 12.01 -3.18
CA LYS A 675 13.76 13.01 -3.70
C LYS A 675 12.75 13.44 -2.64
N LEU A 676 12.08 12.49 -1.98
CA LEU A 676 11.10 12.79 -0.92
C LEU A 676 11.76 13.48 0.27
N THR A 677 12.94 13.01 0.71
CA THR A 677 13.65 13.59 1.85
C THR A 677 14.01 15.06 1.61
N ARG A 678 14.56 15.39 0.43
CA ARG A 678 14.82 16.79 0.06
C ARG A 678 13.54 17.61 0.01
N GLY A 679 12.49 17.12 -0.65
CA GLY A 679 11.21 17.82 -0.70
C GLY A 679 10.67 18.18 0.69
N ILE A 680 10.81 17.28 1.66
CA ILE A 680 10.40 17.50 3.05
C ILE A 680 11.32 18.52 3.75
N VAL A 681 12.64 18.32 3.67
CA VAL A 681 13.64 19.13 4.37
C VAL A 681 13.69 20.57 3.81
N ASP A 682 13.62 20.73 2.49
CA ASP A 682 13.59 22.02 1.81
C ASP A 682 12.33 22.82 2.17
N SER A 683 11.19 22.14 2.42
CA SER A 683 9.92 22.79 2.77
C SER A 683 9.96 23.58 4.08
N ILE A 684 10.95 23.31 4.94
CA ILE A 684 11.18 23.99 6.22
C ILE A 684 12.58 24.61 6.32
N GLY A 685 13.34 24.64 5.22
CA GLY A 685 14.65 25.29 5.16
C GLY A 685 15.75 24.62 6.00
N ALA A 686 15.64 23.32 6.27
CA ALA A 686 16.71 22.56 6.91
C ALA A 686 17.72 22.02 5.86
N GLU A 687 18.92 21.62 6.26
CA GLU A 687 19.91 21.05 5.32
C GLU A 687 19.87 19.52 5.30
N ASN A 688 19.56 18.89 6.43
CA ASN A 688 19.49 17.44 6.55
C ASN A 688 18.47 17.00 7.62
N PRO A 689 17.88 15.80 7.50
CA PRO A 689 16.85 15.33 8.43
C PRO A 689 17.36 15.13 9.87
N MET A 690 18.67 14.95 10.06
CA MET A 690 19.27 14.74 11.38
C MET A 690 19.48 16.05 12.17
N GLN A 691 19.22 17.21 11.58
CA GLN A 691 19.10 18.50 12.29
C GLN A 691 17.75 18.66 13.00
N LEU A 692 16.74 17.89 12.56
CA LEU A 692 15.38 17.97 13.05
C LEU A 692 15.10 16.91 14.13
N SER A 693 14.18 17.21 15.03
CA SER A 693 13.49 16.21 15.84
C SER A 693 12.56 15.35 14.98
N GLY A 694 12.18 14.19 15.51
CA GLY A 694 11.22 13.30 14.86
C GLY A 694 9.86 13.97 14.63
N GLU A 695 9.41 14.79 15.58
CA GLU A 695 8.14 15.51 15.49
C GLU A 695 8.19 16.62 14.43
N GLU A 696 9.26 17.42 14.41
CA GLU A 696 9.45 18.46 13.38
C GLU A 696 9.50 17.88 11.98
N PHE A 697 10.26 16.79 11.79
CA PHE A 697 10.32 16.10 10.51
C PHE A 697 8.97 15.49 10.12
N ALA A 698 8.26 14.85 11.05
CA ALA A 698 6.96 14.26 10.78
C ALA A 698 5.92 15.32 10.39
N GLN A 699 5.89 16.46 11.09
CA GLN A 699 5.00 17.57 10.77
C GLN A 699 5.32 18.17 9.39
N ALA A 700 6.61 18.35 9.08
CA ALA A 700 7.06 18.79 7.75
C ALA A 700 6.67 17.78 6.66
N ALA A 701 6.84 16.48 6.92
CA ALA A 701 6.48 15.42 6.00
C ALA A 701 4.98 15.42 5.68
N GLU A 702 4.12 15.49 6.70
CA GLU A 702 2.67 15.57 6.49
C GLU A 702 2.25 16.84 5.73
N ALA A 703 2.87 17.98 6.02
CA ALA A 703 2.62 19.22 5.28
C ALA A 703 3.02 19.09 3.80
N TYR A 704 4.20 18.51 3.55
CA TYR A 704 4.72 18.25 2.20
C TYR A 704 3.80 17.31 1.41
N TYR A 705 3.34 16.21 2.03
CA TYR A 705 2.42 15.24 1.41
C TYR A 705 1.06 15.86 1.09
N ARG A 706 0.49 16.64 2.03
CA ARG A 706 -0.81 17.31 1.85
C ARG A 706 -0.78 18.40 0.79
N ARG A 707 0.36 19.05 0.54
CA ARG A 707 0.45 20.19 -0.38
C ARG A 707 1.28 19.84 -1.62
N GLN A 708 2.60 19.91 -1.53
CA GLN A 708 3.50 19.86 -2.68
C GLN A 708 3.37 18.55 -3.46
N LEU A 709 3.42 17.40 -2.77
CA LEU A 709 3.34 16.09 -3.44
C LEU A 709 1.94 15.86 -4.05
N ARG A 710 0.88 16.19 -3.32
CA ARG A 710 -0.49 16.13 -3.84
C ARG A 710 -0.65 16.98 -5.10
N THR A 711 -0.18 18.24 -5.08
CA THR A 711 -0.23 19.12 -6.25
C THR A 711 0.59 18.54 -7.41
N GLN A 712 1.73 17.90 -7.14
CA GLN A 712 2.51 17.22 -8.17
C GLN A 712 1.70 16.09 -8.82
N TYR A 713 1.07 15.22 -8.04
CA TYR A 713 0.24 14.15 -8.58
C TYR A 713 -0.96 14.66 -9.38
N VAL A 714 -1.58 15.77 -8.95
CA VAL A 714 -2.64 16.43 -9.71
C VAL A 714 -2.10 16.91 -11.07
N ARG A 715 -0.91 17.51 -11.12
CA ARG A 715 -0.26 17.92 -12.39
C ARG A 715 0.05 16.73 -13.29
N GLU A 716 0.54 15.63 -12.73
CA GLU A 716 0.81 14.40 -13.49
C GLU A 716 -0.47 13.87 -14.14
N GLY A 717 -1.57 13.77 -13.37
CA GLY A 717 -2.86 13.34 -13.91
C GLY A 717 -3.41 14.31 -14.96
N LEU A 718 -3.30 15.63 -14.75
CA LEU A 718 -3.74 16.65 -15.70
C LEU A 718 -2.95 16.56 -17.01
N GLY A 719 -1.64 16.33 -16.94
CA GLY A 719 -0.80 16.08 -18.11
C GLY A 719 -1.29 14.89 -18.93
N CYS A 720 -1.55 13.75 -18.27
CA CYS A 720 -2.07 12.56 -18.94
C CYS A 720 -3.43 12.81 -19.60
N VAL A 721 -4.38 13.42 -18.88
CA VAL A 721 -5.71 13.72 -19.43
C VAL A 721 -5.59 14.69 -20.62
N ARG A 722 -4.74 15.71 -20.53
CA ARG A 722 -4.54 16.69 -21.61
C ARG A 722 -4.03 16.02 -22.89
N GLU A 723 -3.01 15.17 -22.79
CA GLU A 723 -2.48 14.41 -23.93
C GLU A 723 -3.55 13.52 -24.56
N ASP A 724 -4.34 12.83 -23.74
CA ASP A 724 -5.41 11.96 -24.23
C ASP A 724 -6.51 12.76 -24.94
N LEU A 725 -6.87 13.94 -24.42
CA LEU A 725 -7.84 14.86 -25.04
C LEU A 725 -7.31 15.45 -26.35
N GLN A 726 -6.04 15.87 -26.41
CA GLN A 726 -5.40 16.32 -27.65
C GLN A 726 -5.45 15.25 -28.74
N ALA A 727 -5.25 13.99 -28.38
CA ALA A 727 -5.37 12.88 -29.31
C ALA A 727 -6.84 12.64 -29.77
N ILE A 728 -7.85 12.98 -28.96
CA ILE A 728 -9.27 12.93 -29.37
C ILE A 728 -9.60 14.10 -30.31
N ASP A 729 -9.13 15.31 -29.97
CA ASP A 729 -9.38 16.54 -30.73
C ASP A 729 -8.70 16.52 -32.11
N GLY A 730 -7.50 15.94 -32.21
CA GLY A 730 -6.77 15.79 -33.47
C GLY A 730 -7.05 14.50 -34.25
N GLY A 731 -7.63 13.47 -33.62
CA GLY A 731 -7.78 12.15 -34.22
C GLY A 731 -8.83 12.07 -35.33
N GLU A 732 -8.51 11.44 -36.46
CA GLU A 732 -9.46 11.26 -37.57
C GLU A 732 -10.12 9.87 -37.61
N SER A 733 -9.82 9.00 -36.64
CA SER A 733 -10.45 7.68 -36.60
C SER A 733 -11.95 7.80 -36.30
N GLY A 734 -12.75 6.81 -36.73
CA GLY A 734 -14.17 6.77 -36.38
C GLY A 734 -14.42 6.72 -34.87
N CYS A 735 -13.48 6.14 -34.11
CA CYS A 735 -13.49 6.10 -32.66
C CYS A 735 -13.27 7.50 -32.05
N ASP A 736 -12.27 8.23 -32.54
CA ASP A 736 -11.95 9.58 -32.06
C ASP A 736 -13.08 10.57 -32.39
N ARG A 737 -13.70 10.47 -33.57
CA ARG A 737 -14.90 11.25 -33.91
C ARG A 737 -16.06 11.01 -32.93
N ARG A 738 -16.27 9.76 -32.51
CA ARG A 738 -17.31 9.43 -31.51
C ARG A 738 -17.00 10.09 -30.16
N TYR A 739 -15.77 9.96 -29.67
CA TYR A 739 -15.38 10.57 -28.38
C TYR A 739 -15.39 12.10 -28.43
N ARG A 740 -15.00 12.71 -29.56
CA ARG A 740 -15.12 14.15 -29.77
C ARG A 740 -16.58 14.61 -29.73
N GLY A 741 -17.49 13.87 -30.36
CA GLY A 741 -18.92 14.15 -30.27
C GLY A 741 -19.45 14.13 -28.83
N ILE A 742 -19.00 13.17 -28.01
CA ILE A 742 -19.33 13.12 -26.58
C ILE A 742 -18.74 14.32 -25.83
N ALA A 743 -17.48 14.67 -26.08
CA ALA A 743 -16.87 15.87 -25.49
C ALA A 743 -17.68 17.12 -25.85
N THR A 744 -18.04 17.29 -27.12
CA THR A 744 -18.84 18.42 -27.60
C THR A 744 -20.20 18.51 -26.92
N ALA A 745 -20.85 17.39 -26.60
CA ALA A 745 -22.11 17.39 -25.85
C ALA A 745 -21.94 17.94 -24.41
N VAL A 746 -20.78 17.74 -23.79
CA VAL A 746 -20.49 18.17 -22.41
C VAL A 746 -19.98 19.61 -22.34
N ILE A 747 -19.12 20.01 -23.28
CA ILE A 747 -18.38 21.29 -23.21
C ILE A 747 -18.69 22.27 -24.36
N GLY A 748 -19.59 21.91 -25.28
CA GLY A 748 -19.88 22.68 -26.50
C GLY A 748 -18.83 22.49 -27.60
N PRO A 749 -18.88 23.26 -28.69
CA PRO A 749 -18.06 23.06 -29.90
C PRO A 749 -16.59 23.51 -29.74
N ARG A 750 -16.03 23.35 -28.55
CA ARG A 750 -14.68 23.78 -28.18
C ARG A 750 -13.73 22.58 -28.16
N SER A 751 -12.44 22.84 -28.30
CA SER A 751 -11.38 21.86 -28.04
C SER A 751 -11.44 21.40 -26.58
N ALA A 752 -11.47 20.10 -26.35
CA ALA A 752 -11.51 19.53 -25.01
C ALA A 752 -10.21 19.78 -24.25
N ALA A 753 -9.08 19.73 -24.96
CA ALA A 753 -7.77 20.05 -24.40
C ALA A 753 -7.69 21.52 -23.95
N ASP A 754 -8.25 22.46 -24.73
CA ASP A 754 -8.20 23.90 -24.40
C ASP A 754 -9.07 24.22 -23.17
N VAL A 755 -10.26 23.62 -23.07
CA VAL A 755 -11.14 23.78 -21.90
C VAL A 755 -10.47 23.30 -20.62
N LEU A 756 -9.76 22.15 -20.68
CA LEU A 756 -9.00 21.67 -19.53
C LEU A 756 -7.86 22.62 -19.17
N ALA A 757 -7.11 23.11 -20.17
CA ALA A 757 -5.99 24.01 -19.96
C ALA A 757 -6.40 25.35 -19.33
N GLU A 758 -7.55 25.91 -19.73
CA GLU A 758 -8.10 27.13 -19.13
C GLU A 758 -8.49 26.94 -17.65
N THR A 759 -8.95 25.74 -17.29
CA THR A 759 -9.39 25.43 -15.91
C THR A 759 -8.21 24.97 -15.03
N GLU A 760 -7.05 24.64 -15.60
CA GLU A 760 -5.91 24.01 -14.91
C GLU A 760 -5.46 24.80 -13.67
N GLN A 761 -5.35 26.13 -13.77
CA GLN A 761 -4.95 26.97 -12.63
C GLN A 761 -6.00 26.97 -11.50
N GLU A 762 -7.29 26.97 -11.83
CA GLU A 762 -8.36 26.90 -10.84
C GLU A 762 -8.42 25.54 -10.14
N LEU A 763 -8.09 24.45 -10.86
CA LEU A 763 -7.97 23.12 -10.27
C LEU A 763 -6.77 23.03 -9.33
N LEU A 764 -5.61 23.56 -9.74
CA LEU A 764 -4.38 23.54 -8.93
C LEU A 764 -4.46 24.43 -7.69
N SER A 765 -5.22 25.52 -7.76
CA SER A 765 -5.50 26.41 -6.63
C SER A 765 -6.77 26.04 -5.85
N GLU A 766 -7.45 24.96 -6.25
CA GLU A 766 -8.68 24.45 -5.62
C GLU A 766 -9.85 25.46 -5.61
N THR A 767 -9.85 26.45 -6.51
CA THR A 767 -10.85 27.51 -6.58
C THR A 767 -11.94 27.26 -7.63
N ALA A 768 -11.83 26.21 -8.44
CA ALA A 768 -12.79 25.87 -9.48
C ALA A 768 -14.22 25.70 -8.94
N ASP A 769 -15.20 26.23 -9.68
CA ASP A 769 -16.62 26.17 -9.34
C ASP A 769 -17.26 24.82 -9.71
N ILE A 770 -18.51 24.61 -9.26
CA ILE A 770 -19.24 23.35 -9.50
C ILE A 770 -19.37 23.02 -11.01
N PRO A 771 -19.78 23.97 -11.88
CA PRO A 771 -19.80 23.73 -13.33
C PRO A 771 -18.46 23.33 -13.93
N ALA A 772 -17.36 24.00 -13.54
CA ALA A 772 -16.01 23.68 -14.01
C ALA A 772 -15.56 22.29 -13.55
N LEU A 773 -15.77 21.96 -12.28
CA LEU A 773 -15.47 20.63 -11.74
C LEU A 773 -16.27 19.53 -12.45
N ARG A 774 -17.57 19.75 -12.70
CA ARG A 774 -18.42 18.80 -13.44
C ARG A 774 -17.90 18.55 -14.86
N ARG A 775 -17.52 19.60 -15.59
CA ARG A 775 -16.92 19.46 -16.94
C ARG A 775 -15.61 18.66 -16.87
N CYS A 776 -14.73 18.98 -15.92
CA CYS A 776 -13.45 18.28 -15.78
C CYS A 776 -13.62 16.80 -15.40
N LEU A 777 -14.56 16.48 -14.51
CA LEU A 777 -14.91 15.10 -14.17
C LEU A 777 -15.42 14.32 -15.37
N ALA A 778 -16.29 14.93 -16.19
CA ALA A 778 -16.77 14.32 -17.43
C ALA A 778 -15.65 14.10 -18.46
N LEU A 779 -14.73 15.06 -18.62
CA LEU A 779 -13.55 14.91 -19.49
C LEU A 779 -12.61 13.80 -18.98
N CYS A 780 -12.40 13.67 -17.67
CA CYS A 780 -11.65 12.55 -17.10
C CYS A 780 -12.36 11.21 -17.34
N LEU A 781 -13.68 11.14 -17.17
CA LEU A 781 -14.46 9.93 -17.49
C LEU A 781 -14.31 9.55 -18.97
N LEU A 782 -14.28 10.54 -19.87
CA LEU A 782 -14.07 10.32 -21.30
C LEU A 782 -12.72 9.66 -21.59
N THR A 783 -11.62 10.16 -21.00
CA THR A 783 -10.28 9.58 -21.20
C THR A 783 -10.17 8.19 -20.58
N ILE A 784 -10.73 7.98 -19.38
CA ILE A 784 -10.81 6.66 -18.73
C ILE A 784 -11.58 5.66 -19.61
N THR A 785 -12.72 6.08 -20.18
CA THR A 785 -13.54 5.25 -21.07
C THR A 785 -12.77 4.83 -22.33
N ARG A 786 -12.11 5.80 -22.98
CA ARG A 786 -11.31 5.56 -24.18
C ARG A 786 -10.14 4.60 -23.90
N ALA A 787 -9.42 4.82 -22.80
CA ALA A 787 -8.30 3.97 -22.40
C ALA A 787 -8.74 2.54 -22.06
N GLY A 788 -9.84 2.38 -21.32
CA GLY A 788 -10.40 1.07 -20.99
C GLY A 788 -10.84 0.30 -22.24
N ALA A 789 -11.51 0.95 -23.19
CA ALA A 789 -11.89 0.33 -24.45
C ALA A 789 -10.67 -0.10 -25.30
N ALA A 790 -9.62 0.72 -25.33
CA ALA A 790 -8.38 0.38 -26.00
C ALA A 790 -7.71 -0.86 -25.39
N SER A 791 -7.69 -0.97 -24.06
CA SER A 791 -7.16 -2.12 -23.33
C SER A 791 -7.90 -3.43 -23.69
N LEU A 792 -9.23 -3.41 -23.68
CA LEU A 792 -10.07 -4.57 -24.05
C LEU A 792 -9.84 -5.00 -25.52
N SER A 793 -9.74 -4.03 -26.44
CA SER A 793 -9.55 -4.33 -27.87
C SER A 793 -8.19 -4.98 -28.19
N ARG A 794 -7.13 -4.60 -27.45
CA ARG A 794 -5.80 -5.22 -27.59
C ARG A 794 -5.78 -6.65 -27.03
N GLY A 795 -6.53 -6.90 -25.95
CA GLY A 795 -6.71 -8.25 -25.41
C GLY A 795 -7.31 -9.24 -26.41
N GLY A 796 -8.18 -8.78 -27.32
CA GLY A 796 -8.76 -9.61 -28.38
C GLY A 796 -7.89 -9.78 -29.63
N ARG A 797 -7.00 -8.81 -29.95
CA ARG A 797 -6.16 -8.86 -31.17
C ARG A 797 -4.89 -9.70 -31.01
N SER A 798 -4.35 -9.82 -29.79
CA SER A 798 -3.18 -10.67 -29.51
C SER A 798 -3.48 -12.19 -29.61
N LEU A 799 -4.75 -12.57 -29.80
CA LEU A 799 -5.20 -13.96 -29.88
C LEU A 799 -5.45 -14.43 -31.33
N ALA A 800 -5.25 -13.57 -32.33
CA ALA A 800 -5.50 -13.86 -33.74
C ALA A 800 -4.22 -13.91 -34.61
N SER A 801 -3.04 -13.85 -33.98
CA SER A 801 -1.72 -14.08 -34.59
C SER A 801 -0.99 -15.13 -33.77
#